data_AF-A0AAW0G0M5-F1
#
_entry.id   AF-A0AAW0G0M5-F1
#
_cell.length_a   1.000
_cell.length_b   1.000
_cell.length_c   1.000
_cell.angle_alpha   90.00
_cell.angle_beta   90.00
_cell.angle_gamma   90.00
#
_symmetry.space_group_name_H-M   'P 1'
#
loop_
_entity.id
_entity.type
_entity.pdbx_description
1 polymer ?
#
loop_
_entity_poly.entity_id
_entity_poly.type
_entity_poly.pdbx_seq_one_letter_code
_entity_poly.pdbx_strand_id
1 'polypeptide(L)'
;MPKTCSTLVRLPDELILYFLMTLDVTSLLCIRQTCKYVHSISLAKQLWINLYLRDIEAQHLSFAPYWKDISTLTATQTEKLVSHILQLDLRLSQHRPPIRRPFYQRRSITWVRTIHSQWLLVASSDDITSVITLWLIDSLLASKSSAPLAEASLPAPVVTGAVDVCGSCVTLALELRGRIPQIDILSIVKHRRLTLFCRLQTLEDLAHLRFLHGDHIGVSVVNNTNIPCIVKWKNKAIERLRTLPDLRGGAVAMHMTDNWIAVLRRSVLEVYAHDGQHYKYWKALEVSHGVGSASFLQIRDECRDGFVPQPAPLKLCITSSEGVFVYGVLCDPSNDVLSLNSIWNFSGTITDNHDPLFTKGTLGNIGGGVSWLHGSGNSRHFPIKFATVRLPVGDGESQPSIFEWYDVSMPALYALGVYDYDEARGVLVLGNAFGELSLYDFSCSNPGIFSKCFAMKLAPAPYIGQTILPKVRETILGNLVNHYVLTYLQHHILSYTGPPFPTWEDPSYVKTDIAQFWREHRLVAAPPGWSTDFEIPNKDGLTWISMFLGWGSCAPDYFRGLEQAAHFYGRPIPLLRTWSTPYHRELAIFDVGGLLFVINRDEMTFYAVRSGITLQQLIVSIDQGSIPATEVSLDASEDMWGFWFYETMVRERKEGRNRCLELYRRGGRVNKRFLKSEFPG
;
A
#
# COMPACT_ATOMS: atom_id res chain seq x y z
N MET A 1 43.24 41.40 25.28
CA MET A 1 42.11 41.92 24.48
C MET A 1 40.93 42.20 25.39
N PRO A 2 40.35 43.41 25.39
CA PRO A 2 39.15 43.69 26.16
C PRO A 2 38.01 42.82 25.61
N LYS A 3 37.32 42.08 26.49
CA LYS A 3 36.08 41.39 26.16
C LYS A 3 35.07 42.47 25.78
N THR A 4 34.85 42.69 24.49
CA THR A 4 33.74 43.52 24.00
C THR A 4 32.46 42.81 24.45
N CYS A 5 31.93 43.26 25.59
CA CYS A 5 30.66 42.82 26.11
C CYS A 5 29.62 43.24 25.07
N SER A 6 29.05 42.29 24.32
CA SER A 6 28.11 42.62 23.26
C SER A 6 26.94 43.41 23.85
N THR A 7 26.54 44.49 23.17
CA THR A 7 25.45 45.38 23.61
C THR A 7 24.17 44.60 23.92
N LEU A 8 23.96 43.46 23.27
CA LEU A 8 22.82 42.56 23.47
C LEU A 8 22.75 41.97 24.88
N VAL A 9 23.90 41.68 25.51
CA VAL A 9 23.95 41.10 26.88
C VAL A 9 23.60 42.13 27.96
N ARG A 10 23.51 43.42 27.60
CA ARG A 10 23.11 44.50 28.52
C ARG A 10 21.60 44.77 28.51
N LEU A 11 20.86 44.17 27.58
CA LEU A 11 19.41 44.32 27.51
C LEU A 11 18.73 43.40 28.55
N PRO A 12 17.57 43.78 29.11
CA PRO A 12 16.73 42.87 29.89
C PRO A 12 16.35 41.62 29.08
N ASP A 13 16.26 40.46 29.75
CA ASP A 13 15.90 39.16 29.15
C ASP A 13 14.64 39.25 28.26
N GLU A 14 13.64 40.03 28.67
CA GLU A 14 12.38 40.24 27.94
C GLU A 14 12.59 40.90 26.58
N LEU A 15 13.46 41.92 26.49
CA LEU A 15 13.77 42.58 25.23
C LEU A 15 14.59 41.67 24.32
N ILE A 16 15.50 40.88 24.89
CA ILE A 16 16.25 39.87 24.14
C ILE A 16 15.28 38.83 23.60
N LEU A 17 14.37 38.31 24.42
CA LEU A 17 13.38 37.32 24.02
C LEU A 17 12.48 37.86 22.91
N TYR A 18 12.00 39.11 23.03
CA TYR A 18 11.21 39.78 22.00
C TYR A 18 11.99 39.89 20.68
N PHE A 19 13.26 40.28 20.73
CA PHE A 19 14.13 40.28 19.54
C PHE A 19 14.32 38.88 18.95
N LEU A 20 14.51 37.85 19.77
CA LEU A 20 14.64 36.47 19.29
C LEU A 20 13.34 35.98 18.64
N MET A 21 12.16 36.41 19.14
CA MET A 21 10.85 36.10 18.57
C MET A 21 10.62 36.72 17.18
N THR A 22 11.44 37.68 16.74
CA THR A 22 11.36 38.22 15.37
C THR A 22 12.23 37.50 14.36
N LEU A 23 13.13 36.61 14.82
CA LEU A 23 14.05 35.89 13.94
C LEU A 23 13.39 34.65 13.34
N ASP A 24 13.82 34.26 12.13
CA ASP A 24 13.55 32.92 11.62
C ASP A 24 14.34 31.85 12.41
N VAL A 25 13.95 30.58 12.31
CA VAL A 25 14.60 29.49 13.06
C VAL A 25 16.08 29.31 12.72
N THR A 26 16.49 29.54 11.47
CA THR A 26 17.90 29.43 11.08
C THR A 26 18.73 30.50 11.77
N SER A 27 18.28 31.76 11.71
CA SER A 27 18.89 32.92 12.36
C SER A 27 18.93 32.75 13.88
N LEU A 28 17.84 32.26 14.49
CA LEU A 28 17.78 31.95 15.92
C LEU A 28 18.83 30.90 16.32
N LEU A 29 18.90 29.78 15.58
CA LEU A 29 19.87 28.71 15.85
C LEU A 29 21.32 29.18 15.67
N CYS A 30 21.59 30.06 14.70
CA CYS A 30 22.90 30.70 14.52
C CYS A 30 23.26 31.62 15.69
N ILE A 31 22.36 32.54 16.07
CA ILE A 31 22.59 33.48 17.18
C ILE A 31 22.78 32.75 18.51
N ARG A 32 22.08 31.65 18.73
CA ARG A 32 22.25 30.77 19.89
C ARG A 32 23.68 30.22 20.05
N GLN A 33 24.44 30.06 18.96
CA GLN A 33 25.81 29.57 19.02
C GLN A 33 26.83 30.64 19.45
N THR A 34 26.43 31.91 19.56
CA THR A 34 27.34 33.02 19.83
C THR A 34 27.79 33.10 21.29
N CYS A 35 26.90 32.90 22.27
CA CYS A 35 27.25 32.90 23.68
C CYS A 35 26.29 32.07 24.56
N LYS A 36 26.76 31.63 25.73
CA LYS A 36 25.99 30.80 26.68
C LYS A 36 24.72 31.48 27.20
N TYR A 37 24.74 32.80 27.34
CA TYR A 37 23.61 33.56 27.87
C TYR A 37 22.45 33.61 26.87
N VAL A 38 22.71 33.99 25.61
CA VAL A 38 21.71 33.93 24.54
C VAL A 38 21.26 32.48 24.32
N HIS A 39 22.18 31.51 24.44
CA HIS A 39 21.79 30.10 24.43
C HIS A 39 20.76 29.78 25.50
N SER A 40 20.97 30.23 26.74
CA SER A 40 20.02 30.02 27.84
C SER A 40 18.67 30.69 27.57
N ILE A 41 18.65 31.94 27.09
CA ILE A 41 17.40 32.67 26.81
C ILE A 41 16.63 32.02 25.66
N SER A 42 17.32 31.58 24.60
CA SER A 42 16.70 30.92 23.45
C SER A 42 16.06 29.56 23.78
N LEU A 43 16.28 29.01 24.99
CA LEU A 43 15.60 27.80 25.46
C LEU A 43 14.23 28.09 26.11
N ALA A 44 13.83 29.37 26.23
CA ALA A 44 12.53 29.74 26.78
C ALA A 44 11.39 29.11 25.96
N LYS A 45 10.44 28.44 26.63
CA LYS A 45 9.32 27.75 25.96
C LYS A 45 8.47 28.73 25.13
N GLN A 46 8.23 29.94 25.66
CA GLN A 46 7.42 30.97 25.04
C GLN A 46 7.95 31.38 23.66
N LEU A 47 9.27 31.42 23.48
CA LEU A 47 9.90 31.69 22.18
C LEU A 47 9.46 30.67 21.13
N TRP A 48 9.57 29.39 21.47
CA TRP A 48 9.24 28.30 20.54
C TRP A 48 7.74 28.15 20.30
N ILE A 49 6.90 28.45 21.29
CA ILE A 49 5.44 28.58 21.07
C ILE A 49 5.16 29.72 20.10
N ASN A 50 5.81 30.89 20.26
CA ASN A 50 5.61 32.00 19.34
C ASN A 50 6.03 31.63 17.90
N LEU A 51 7.18 30.97 17.72
CA LEU A 51 7.60 30.45 16.41
C LEU A 51 6.63 29.41 15.85
N TYR A 52 6.07 28.55 16.69
CA TYR A 52 5.03 27.62 16.27
C TYR A 52 3.80 28.37 15.71
N LEU A 53 3.24 29.32 16.46
CA LEU A 53 2.08 30.08 16.01
C LEU A 53 2.39 30.90 14.75
N ARG A 54 3.56 31.54 14.71
CA ARG A 54 3.98 32.45 13.63
C ARG A 54 4.37 31.73 12.34
N ASP A 55 5.12 30.64 12.42
CA ASP A 55 5.73 30.00 11.24
C ASP A 55 5.06 28.68 10.87
N ILE A 56 4.54 27.92 11.84
CA ILE A 56 3.90 26.63 11.59
C ILE A 56 2.41 26.84 11.35
N GLU A 57 1.72 27.48 12.29
CA GLU A 57 0.27 27.65 12.20
C GLU A 57 -0.13 28.62 11.08
N ALA A 58 0.58 29.75 10.94
CA ALA A 58 0.30 30.74 9.89
C ALA A 58 0.62 30.25 8.47
N GLN A 59 1.59 29.34 8.31
CA GLN A 59 1.89 28.70 7.02
C GLN A 59 1.10 27.39 6.83
N HIS A 60 0.20 27.07 7.77
CA HIS A 60 -0.58 25.85 7.80
C HIS A 60 0.25 24.56 7.68
N LEU A 61 1.46 24.58 8.25
CA LEU A 61 2.25 23.38 8.44
C LEU A 61 1.51 22.48 9.41
N SER A 62 1.06 21.33 8.92
CA SER A 62 0.18 20.46 9.69
C SER A 62 0.91 19.84 10.88
N PHE A 63 0.29 19.94 12.06
CA PHE A 63 0.76 19.30 13.29
C PHE A 63 0.07 17.95 13.41
N ALA A 64 0.82 16.88 13.68
CA ALA A 64 0.20 15.57 13.75
C ALA A 64 -0.71 15.43 14.99
N PRO A 65 -1.92 14.87 14.84
CA PRO A 65 -2.87 14.72 15.95
C PRO A 65 -2.42 13.72 17.02
N TYR A 66 -1.41 12.89 16.72
CA TYR A 66 -0.83 11.95 17.68
C TYR A 66 0.37 12.53 18.45
N TRP A 67 0.73 13.80 18.21
CA TRP A 67 1.67 14.53 19.05
C TRP A 67 0.97 15.01 20.31
N LYS A 68 1.74 15.19 21.38
CA LYS A 68 1.20 15.83 22.58
C LYS A 68 0.92 17.30 22.26
N ASP A 69 -0.13 17.83 22.87
CA ASP A 69 -0.39 19.26 22.89
C ASP A 69 0.89 20.00 23.31
N ILE A 70 1.26 21.00 22.51
CA ILE A 70 2.40 21.88 22.72
C ILE A 70 2.41 22.52 24.12
N SER A 71 1.23 22.77 24.69
CA SER A 71 1.04 23.28 26.05
C SER A 71 1.61 22.32 27.12
N THR A 72 1.57 21.01 26.85
CA THR A 72 2.03 19.95 27.77
C THR A 72 3.49 19.56 27.58
N LEU A 73 4.10 19.94 26.44
CA LEU A 73 5.51 19.66 26.16
C LEU A 73 6.45 20.47 27.06
N THR A 74 7.62 19.93 27.39
CA THR A 74 8.69 20.73 28.02
C THR A 74 9.26 21.74 27.03
N ALA A 75 9.99 22.75 27.51
CA ALA A 75 10.64 23.73 26.65
C ALA A 75 11.53 23.07 25.57
N THR A 76 12.38 22.13 25.99
CA THR A 76 13.26 21.36 25.08
C THR A 76 12.48 20.49 24.09
N GLN A 77 11.35 19.91 24.49
CA GLN A 77 10.52 19.12 23.57
C GLN A 77 9.84 20.02 22.53
N THR A 78 9.32 21.16 22.98
CA THR A 78 8.69 22.18 22.13
C THR A 78 9.68 22.68 21.07
N GLU A 79 10.86 23.12 21.51
CA GLU A 79 11.95 23.54 20.64
C GLU A 79 12.26 22.50 19.55
N LYS A 80 12.45 21.26 19.97
CA LYS A 80 12.85 20.18 19.08
C LYS A 80 11.78 19.85 18.05
N LEU A 81 10.52 19.87 18.46
CA LEU A 81 9.39 19.62 17.59
C LEU A 81 9.20 20.75 16.56
N VAL A 82 9.23 22.01 17.02
CA VAL A 82 9.12 23.18 16.15
C VAL A 82 10.28 23.26 15.17
N SER A 83 11.51 23.04 15.66
CA SER A 83 12.71 22.98 14.81
C SER A 83 12.61 21.89 13.76
N HIS A 84 12.09 20.72 14.12
CA HIS A 84 11.93 19.60 13.19
C HIS A 84 10.98 19.91 12.04
N ILE A 85 9.79 20.43 12.35
CA ILE A 85 8.77 20.74 11.35
C ILE A 85 9.32 21.77 10.34
N LEU A 86 9.95 22.84 10.85
CA LEU A 86 10.51 23.90 10.02
C LEU A 86 11.74 23.43 9.22
N GLN A 87 12.57 22.55 9.79
CA GLN A 87 13.69 21.94 9.06
C GLN A 87 13.21 20.99 7.96
N LEU A 88 12.20 20.17 8.25
CA LEU A 88 11.62 19.27 7.28
C LEU A 88 11.05 20.06 6.09
N ASP A 89 10.25 21.08 6.38
CA ASP A 89 9.70 21.99 5.38
C ASP A 89 10.80 22.60 4.51
N LEU A 90 11.78 23.27 5.12
CA LEU A 90 12.90 23.90 4.43
C LEU A 90 13.67 22.90 3.54
N ARG A 91 13.88 21.68 4.02
CA ARG A 91 14.64 20.66 3.28
C ARG A 91 13.87 20.12 2.08
N LEU A 92 12.56 19.93 2.20
CA LEU A 92 11.71 19.56 1.08
C LEU A 92 11.67 20.68 0.05
N SER A 93 11.48 21.94 0.46
CA SER A 93 11.51 23.09 -0.46
C SER A 93 12.87 23.26 -1.18
N GLN A 94 13.96 22.88 -0.52
CA GLN A 94 15.31 22.94 -1.11
C GLN A 94 15.70 21.67 -1.88
N HIS A 95 14.79 20.72 -2.08
CA HIS A 95 15.05 19.45 -2.75
C HIS A 95 16.26 18.69 -2.17
N ARG A 96 16.49 18.78 -0.86
CA ARG A 96 17.66 18.12 -0.26
C ARG A 96 17.46 16.60 -0.20
N PRO A 97 18.49 15.81 -0.52
CA PRO A 97 18.37 14.36 -0.44
C PRO A 97 18.14 13.91 1.01
N PRO A 98 17.31 12.87 1.23
CA PRO A 98 17.08 12.27 2.54
C PRO A 98 18.30 11.45 3.00
N ILE A 99 18.39 11.21 4.31
CA ILE A 99 19.33 10.23 4.84
C ILE A 99 18.72 8.83 4.69
N ARG A 100 19.37 7.99 3.88
CA ARG A 100 18.99 6.59 3.68
C ARG A 100 19.49 5.70 4.82
N ARG A 101 18.62 4.80 5.28
CA ARG A 101 18.89 3.76 6.26
C ARG A 101 18.38 2.41 5.74
N PRO A 102 19.24 1.61 5.08
CA PRO A 102 18.83 0.31 4.56
C PRO A 102 18.68 -0.70 5.68
N PHE A 103 17.66 -1.55 5.56
CA PHE A 103 17.37 -2.66 6.45
C PHE A 103 17.02 -3.89 5.62
N TYR A 104 18.00 -4.74 5.33
CA TYR A 104 17.77 -5.88 4.47
C TYR A 104 17.15 -7.05 5.24
N GLN A 105 16.04 -7.56 4.73
CA GLN A 105 15.35 -8.74 5.21
C GLN A 105 15.69 -9.95 4.34
N ARG A 106 15.42 -11.15 4.87
CA ARG A 106 15.55 -12.43 4.13
C ARG A 106 14.32 -12.75 3.27
N ARG A 107 13.21 -12.10 3.54
CA ARG A 107 11.89 -12.35 2.96
C ARG A 107 11.43 -11.15 2.15
N SER A 108 10.63 -11.40 1.13
CA SER A 108 9.97 -10.36 0.35
C SER A 108 9.13 -9.48 1.27
N ILE A 109 9.23 -8.16 1.14
CA ILE A 109 8.38 -7.23 1.87
C ILE A 109 7.07 -7.11 1.10
N THR A 110 5.96 -7.48 1.71
CA THR A 110 4.65 -7.50 1.04
C THR A 110 3.74 -6.37 1.48
N TRP A 111 4.01 -5.77 2.63
CA TRP A 111 3.26 -4.63 3.14
C TRP A 111 4.06 -3.88 4.22
N VAL A 112 3.94 -2.55 4.24
CA VAL A 112 4.56 -1.69 5.26
C VAL A 112 3.56 -0.63 5.73
N ARG A 113 3.65 -0.24 7.00
CA ARG A 113 2.83 0.85 7.55
C ARG A 113 3.49 1.51 8.75
N THR A 114 3.57 2.84 8.73
CA THR A 114 3.97 3.66 9.86
C THR A 114 2.77 3.89 10.78
N ILE A 115 3.03 3.94 12.09
CA ILE A 115 2.01 4.18 13.11
C ILE A 115 2.51 5.26 14.05
N HIS A 116 1.79 6.39 14.07
CA HIS A 116 2.01 7.52 14.98
C HIS A 116 3.48 7.99 15.04
N SER A 117 4.20 7.95 13.90
CA SER A 117 5.62 8.28 13.79
C SER A 117 6.58 7.54 14.70
N GLN A 118 6.13 6.49 15.39
CA GLN A 118 6.96 5.76 16.35
C GLN A 118 7.26 4.36 15.87
N TRP A 119 6.25 3.71 15.31
CA TRP A 119 6.35 2.31 14.95
C TRP A 119 6.27 2.09 13.45
N LEU A 120 6.96 1.06 13.01
CA LEU A 120 6.89 0.55 11.66
C LEU A 120 6.43 -0.91 11.70
N LEU A 121 5.31 -1.19 11.06
CA LEU A 121 4.87 -2.54 10.73
C LEU A 121 5.47 -2.97 9.41
N VAL A 122 5.99 -4.20 9.38
CA VAL A 122 6.52 -4.82 8.18
C VAL A 122 5.97 -6.22 8.09
N ALA A 123 5.13 -6.47 7.07
CA ALA A 123 4.78 -7.81 6.65
C ALA A 123 5.81 -8.30 5.64
N SER A 124 6.31 -9.51 5.85
CA SER A 124 7.23 -10.14 4.93
C SER A 124 6.90 -11.62 4.75
N SER A 125 7.13 -12.13 3.55
CA SER A 125 6.83 -13.52 3.23
C SER A 125 7.90 -14.16 2.35
N ASP A 126 8.07 -15.46 2.53
CA ASP A 126 8.69 -16.35 1.57
C ASP A 126 7.73 -17.52 1.27
N ASP A 127 8.25 -18.59 0.68
CA ASP A 127 7.49 -19.77 0.28
C ASP A 127 7.13 -20.72 1.43
N ILE A 128 7.69 -20.51 2.62
CA ILE A 128 7.39 -21.31 3.82
C ILE A 128 6.58 -20.52 4.83
N THR A 129 6.95 -19.26 5.01
CA THR A 129 6.57 -18.46 6.18
C THR A 129 6.17 -17.05 5.77
N SER A 130 5.05 -16.61 6.34
CA SER A 130 4.65 -15.22 6.35
C SER A 130 4.75 -14.70 7.78
N VAL A 131 5.31 -13.51 7.97
CA VAL A 131 5.49 -12.90 9.29
C VAL A 131 5.13 -11.43 9.24
N ILE A 132 4.58 -10.93 10.35
CA ILE A 132 4.44 -9.50 10.62
C ILE A 132 5.34 -9.12 11.79
N THR A 133 6.08 -8.03 11.62
CA THR A 133 7.05 -7.53 12.61
C THR A 133 6.75 -6.07 12.93
N LEU A 134 6.94 -5.70 14.19
CA LEU A 134 6.81 -4.33 14.69
C LEU A 134 8.17 -3.79 15.08
N TRP A 135 8.52 -2.60 14.61
CA TRP A 135 9.82 -1.96 14.85
C TRP A 135 9.66 -0.58 15.45
N LEU A 136 10.68 -0.12 16.19
CA LEU A 136 10.82 1.30 16.53
C LEU A 136 11.53 2.02 15.38
N ILE A 137 10.90 3.04 14.81
CA ILE A 137 11.48 3.87 13.76
C ILE A 137 12.80 4.50 14.26
N ASP A 138 12.84 5.00 15.50
CA ASP A 138 14.03 5.61 16.08
C ASP A 138 15.23 4.65 16.10
N SER A 139 15.00 3.38 16.44
CA SER A 139 16.04 2.36 16.50
C SER A 139 16.60 2.05 15.11
N LEU A 140 15.71 1.96 14.11
CA LEU A 140 16.09 1.74 12.71
C LEU A 140 16.87 2.94 12.14
N LEU A 141 16.40 4.17 12.38
CA LEU A 141 17.06 5.38 11.90
C LEU A 141 18.43 5.64 12.55
N ALA A 142 18.59 5.21 13.80
CA ALA A 142 19.87 5.27 14.51
C ALA A 142 20.88 4.20 14.05
N SER A 143 20.52 3.35 13.07
CA SER A 143 21.32 2.21 12.62
C SER A 143 21.75 1.28 13.76
N LYS A 144 20.97 1.24 14.85
CA LYS A 144 21.20 0.30 15.94
C LYS A 144 20.60 -1.02 15.52
N SER A 145 21.41 -2.07 15.48
CA SER A 145 20.91 -3.44 15.36
C SER A 145 19.92 -3.66 16.50
N SER A 146 18.65 -3.65 16.17
CA SER A 146 17.56 -3.86 17.11
C SER A 146 16.79 -5.06 16.62
N ALA A 147 16.41 -5.95 17.52
CA ALA A 147 15.40 -6.94 17.22
C ALA A 147 14.04 -6.23 17.04
N PRO A 148 13.09 -6.83 16.30
CA PRO A 148 11.73 -6.32 16.28
C PRO A 148 11.17 -6.27 17.72
N LEU A 149 10.33 -5.27 18.01
CA LEU A 149 9.61 -5.17 19.28
C LEU A 149 8.65 -6.34 19.49
N ALA A 150 8.04 -6.80 18.40
CA ALA A 150 7.11 -7.90 18.36
C ALA A 150 7.18 -8.57 16.99
N GLU A 151 6.93 -9.87 16.96
CA GLU A 151 6.82 -10.66 15.73
C GLU A 151 5.67 -11.65 15.89
N ALA A 152 4.94 -11.90 14.79
CA ALA A 152 3.95 -12.95 14.71
C ALA A 152 3.97 -13.62 13.34
N SER A 153 3.78 -14.94 13.34
CA SER A 153 3.58 -15.71 12.11
C SER A 153 2.15 -15.53 11.59
N LEU A 154 2.03 -15.40 10.27
CA LEU A 154 0.78 -15.31 9.55
C LEU A 154 0.57 -16.57 8.71
N PRO A 155 -0.69 -16.99 8.47
CA PRO A 155 -0.99 -18.18 7.69
C PRO A 155 -0.74 -17.99 6.19
N ALA A 156 -0.67 -16.76 5.70
CA ALA A 156 -0.40 -16.44 4.30
C ALA A 156 0.18 -15.01 4.14
N PRO A 157 0.71 -14.65 2.96
CA PRO A 157 1.28 -13.32 2.71
C PRO A 157 0.23 -12.21 2.83
N VAL A 158 0.61 -11.05 3.38
CA VAL A 158 -0.26 -9.88 3.45
C VAL A 158 -0.31 -9.20 2.08
N VAL A 159 -1.51 -9.04 1.52
CA VAL A 159 -1.75 -8.29 0.27
C VAL A 159 -1.92 -6.81 0.56
N THR A 160 -2.76 -6.51 1.54
CA THR A 160 -3.02 -5.16 2.00
C THR A 160 -3.41 -5.19 3.47
N GLY A 161 -3.41 -4.02 4.10
CA GLY A 161 -3.74 -3.88 5.50
C GLY A 161 -4.29 -2.51 5.80
N ALA A 162 -5.18 -2.45 6.77
CA ALA A 162 -5.69 -1.23 7.37
C ALA A 162 -5.30 -1.19 8.85
N VAL A 163 -4.99 0.01 9.33
CA VAL A 163 -4.62 0.25 10.72
C VAL A 163 -5.57 1.28 11.28
N ASP A 164 -6.17 0.94 12.41
CA ASP A 164 -6.96 1.86 13.20
C ASP A 164 -6.30 2.07 14.57
N VAL A 165 -6.19 3.33 14.97
CA VAL A 165 -5.61 3.70 16.25
C VAL A 165 -6.64 4.46 17.05
N CYS A 166 -7.26 3.75 17.98
CA CYS A 166 -8.27 4.30 18.87
C CYS A 166 -7.66 4.46 20.27
N GLY A 167 -7.25 5.69 20.58
CA GLY A 167 -6.59 6.04 21.84
C GLY A 167 -5.28 5.28 22.05
N SER A 168 -5.30 4.27 22.91
CA SER A 168 -4.12 3.45 23.26
C SER A 168 -4.13 2.07 22.59
N CYS A 169 -5.19 1.72 21.88
CA CYS A 169 -5.31 0.46 21.16
C CYS A 169 -4.92 0.65 19.70
N VAL A 170 -4.05 -0.22 19.19
CA VAL A 170 -3.81 -0.37 17.75
C VAL A 170 -4.50 -1.64 17.30
N THR A 171 -5.40 -1.52 16.34
CA THR A 171 -6.06 -2.65 15.68
C THR A 171 -5.62 -2.68 14.22
N LEU A 172 -5.36 -3.88 13.72
CA LEU A 172 -4.93 -4.16 12.37
C LEU A 172 -5.96 -5.06 11.72
N ALA A 173 -6.35 -4.76 10.49
CA ALA A 173 -7.02 -5.69 9.61
C ALA A 173 -6.05 -6.02 8.48
N LEU A 174 -5.72 -7.29 8.30
CA LEU A 174 -4.75 -7.76 7.31
C LEU A 174 -5.44 -8.70 6.34
N GLU A 175 -5.47 -8.33 5.07
CA GLU A 175 -5.93 -9.23 4.00
C GLU A 175 -4.80 -10.19 3.62
N LEU A 176 -5.06 -11.48 3.75
CA LEU A 176 -4.07 -12.53 3.56
C LEU A 176 -4.36 -13.33 2.29
N ARG A 177 -3.33 -13.57 1.48
CA ARG A 177 -3.44 -14.32 0.21
C ARG A 177 -3.34 -15.82 0.43
N GLY A 178 -4.41 -16.40 0.97
CA GLY A 178 -4.56 -17.86 1.10
C GLY A 178 -5.24 -18.50 -0.11
N ARG A 179 -5.47 -19.83 -0.04
CA ARG A 179 -6.38 -20.54 -0.96
C ARG A 179 -7.80 -20.00 -0.86
N ILE A 180 -8.20 -19.69 0.37
CA ILE A 180 -9.43 -18.99 0.70
C ILE A 180 -9.02 -17.56 1.07
N PRO A 181 -9.56 -16.52 0.42
CA PRO A 181 -9.33 -15.15 0.84
C PRO A 181 -9.77 -14.97 2.29
N GLN A 182 -8.92 -14.36 3.12
CA GLN A 182 -9.25 -14.14 4.52
C GLN A 182 -8.69 -12.82 5.02
N ILE A 183 -9.38 -12.25 6.01
CA ILE A 183 -8.94 -11.06 6.74
C ILE A 183 -8.70 -11.44 8.20
N ASP A 184 -7.45 -11.27 8.64
CA ASP A 184 -7.07 -11.43 10.04
C ASP A 184 -7.16 -10.07 10.76
N ILE A 185 -7.92 -10.03 11.86
CA ILE A 185 -7.96 -8.88 12.78
C ILE A 185 -6.99 -9.13 13.92
N LEU A 186 -5.98 -8.28 14.04
CA LEU A 186 -4.97 -8.33 15.10
C LEU A 186 -5.03 -7.06 15.95
N SER A 187 -4.58 -7.14 17.19
CA SER A 187 -4.32 -5.98 18.03
C SER A 187 -2.88 -6.00 18.53
N ILE A 188 -2.27 -4.83 18.63
CA ILE A 188 -0.96 -4.65 19.26
C ILE A 188 -1.20 -4.27 20.72
N VAL A 189 -0.79 -5.16 21.62
CA VAL A 189 -1.00 -4.99 23.05
C VAL A 189 0.33 -4.97 23.79
N LYS A 190 0.37 -4.22 24.90
CA LYS A 190 1.50 -4.28 25.82
C LYS A 190 1.15 -5.20 26.99
N HIS A 191 1.85 -6.32 27.11
CA HIS A 191 1.73 -7.21 28.25
C HIS A 191 3.00 -7.16 29.08
N ARG A 192 2.91 -6.59 30.30
CA ARG A 192 4.06 -6.28 31.17
C ARG A 192 5.06 -5.34 30.46
N ARG A 193 6.22 -5.87 30.07
CA ARG A 193 7.27 -5.14 29.33
C ARG A 193 7.38 -5.56 27.87
N LEU A 194 6.56 -6.51 27.43
CA LEU A 194 6.60 -7.06 26.08
C LEU A 194 5.48 -6.45 25.25
N THR A 195 5.78 -6.16 23.99
CA THR A 195 4.78 -5.83 22.98
C THR A 195 4.46 -7.11 22.21
N LEU A 196 3.19 -7.40 22.04
CA LEU A 196 2.72 -8.64 21.41
C LEU A 196 1.63 -8.34 20.39
N PHE A 197 1.54 -9.18 19.35
CA PHE A 197 0.37 -9.27 18.50
C PHE A 197 -0.64 -10.24 19.12
N CYS A 198 -1.88 -9.82 19.24
CA CYS A 198 -3.01 -10.63 19.68
C CYS A 198 -3.99 -10.78 18.52
N ARG A 199 -4.22 -12.01 18.05
CA ARG A 199 -5.26 -12.26 17.03
C ARG A 199 -6.64 -12.16 17.71
N LEU A 200 -7.47 -11.26 17.20
CA LEU A 200 -8.82 -11.02 17.69
C LEU A 200 -9.87 -11.80 16.90
N GLN A 201 -9.72 -11.87 15.57
CA GLN A 201 -10.68 -12.52 14.68
C GLN A 201 -10.01 -12.97 13.39
N THR A 202 -10.56 -14.02 12.78
CA THR A 202 -10.30 -14.39 11.37
C THR A 202 -11.64 -14.43 10.63
N LEU A 203 -11.69 -13.77 9.48
CA LEU A 203 -12.87 -13.67 8.63
C LEU A 203 -12.54 -14.26 7.26
N GLU A 204 -13.19 -15.36 6.91
CA GLU A 204 -13.00 -16.07 5.64
C GLU A 204 -13.94 -15.51 4.57
N ASP A 205 -13.63 -15.80 3.30
CA ASP A 205 -14.39 -15.38 2.11
C ASP A 205 -14.54 -13.86 1.95
N LEU A 206 -13.64 -13.09 2.57
CA LEU A 206 -13.55 -11.64 2.43
C LEU A 206 -12.26 -11.25 1.71
N ALA A 207 -12.36 -10.31 0.77
CA ALA A 207 -11.22 -9.76 0.05
C ALA A 207 -11.41 -8.26 -0.25
N HIS A 208 -10.32 -7.63 -0.68
CA HIS A 208 -10.24 -6.19 -0.96
C HIS A 208 -10.63 -5.34 0.24
N LEU A 209 -9.87 -5.50 1.33
CA LEU A 209 -9.96 -4.65 2.51
C LEU A 209 -9.72 -3.18 2.12
N ARG A 210 -10.65 -2.30 2.48
CA ARG A 210 -10.62 -0.86 2.14
C ARG A 210 -10.39 0.04 3.34
N PHE A 211 -10.98 -0.28 4.49
CA PHE A 211 -10.72 0.44 5.73
C PHE A 211 -10.95 -0.44 6.95
N LEU A 212 -10.45 0.02 8.08
CA LEU A 212 -10.76 -0.45 9.43
C LEU A 212 -11.08 0.79 10.27
N HIS A 213 -12.22 0.78 10.96
CA HIS A 213 -12.62 1.85 11.87
C HIS A 213 -13.42 1.26 13.03
N GLY A 214 -12.85 1.30 14.23
CA GLY A 214 -13.44 0.67 15.41
C GLY A 214 -13.68 -0.83 15.21
N ASP A 215 -14.93 -1.24 15.35
CA ASP A 215 -15.39 -2.62 15.13
C ASP A 215 -15.86 -2.93 13.70
N HIS A 216 -15.69 -1.99 12.77
CA HIS A 216 -16.12 -2.10 11.37
C HIS A 216 -14.92 -2.23 10.43
N ILE A 217 -15.03 -3.11 9.43
CA ILE A 217 -14.16 -3.11 8.25
C ILE A 217 -15.00 -2.91 6.99
N GLY A 218 -14.44 -2.19 6.02
CA GLY A 218 -15.00 -2.10 4.67
C GLY A 218 -14.29 -3.07 3.74
N VAL A 219 -15.05 -3.85 2.99
CA VAL A 219 -14.54 -4.82 2.01
C VAL A 219 -15.27 -4.68 0.68
N SER A 220 -14.59 -4.91 -0.43
CA SER A 220 -15.22 -4.86 -1.76
C SER A 220 -15.74 -6.21 -2.25
N VAL A 221 -15.23 -7.33 -1.71
CA VAL A 221 -15.59 -8.67 -2.12
C VAL A 221 -15.98 -9.53 -0.93
N VAL A 222 -17.13 -10.19 -1.05
CA VAL A 222 -17.66 -11.16 -0.08
C VAL A 222 -18.12 -12.39 -0.85
N ASN A 223 -17.67 -13.58 -0.47
CA ASN A 223 -17.98 -14.85 -1.14
C ASN A 223 -17.72 -14.77 -2.66
N ASN A 224 -16.56 -14.25 -3.05
CA ASN A 224 -16.16 -13.99 -4.43
C ASN A 224 -17.13 -13.10 -5.24
N THR A 225 -17.99 -12.35 -4.57
CA THR A 225 -18.94 -11.43 -5.20
C THR A 225 -18.52 -10.00 -4.93
N ASN A 226 -18.37 -9.18 -5.99
CA ASN A 226 -18.02 -7.76 -5.93
C ASN A 226 -19.18 -6.91 -5.39
N ILE A 227 -19.46 -6.99 -4.07
CA ILE A 227 -20.45 -6.16 -3.38
C ILE A 227 -19.73 -5.41 -2.26
N PRO A 228 -19.71 -4.07 -2.27
CA PRO A 228 -19.17 -3.31 -1.14
C PRO A 228 -19.99 -3.61 0.11
N CYS A 229 -19.29 -4.08 1.14
CA CYS A 229 -19.89 -4.49 2.41
C CYS A 229 -19.17 -3.85 3.58
N ILE A 230 -19.92 -3.70 4.66
CA ILE A 230 -19.42 -3.37 5.98
C ILE A 230 -19.51 -4.62 6.82
N VAL A 231 -18.42 -4.99 7.47
CA VAL A 231 -18.38 -6.16 8.34
C VAL A 231 -18.09 -5.70 9.76
N LYS A 232 -19.03 -5.96 10.67
CA LYS A 232 -18.84 -5.81 12.12
C LYS A 232 -18.04 -7.01 12.61
N TRP A 233 -16.72 -6.90 12.61
CA TRP A 233 -15.84 -8.08 12.76
C TRP A 233 -15.97 -8.80 14.10
N LYS A 234 -16.44 -8.11 15.15
CA LYS A 234 -16.67 -8.70 16.48
C LYS A 234 -17.76 -9.76 16.47
N ASN A 235 -18.88 -9.50 15.79
CA ASN A 235 -20.02 -10.41 15.71
C ASN A 235 -20.17 -11.06 14.33
N LYS A 236 -19.26 -10.76 13.39
CA LYS A 236 -19.25 -11.23 12.00
C LYS A 236 -20.49 -10.83 11.21
N ALA A 237 -21.24 -9.81 11.65
CA ALA A 237 -22.39 -9.33 10.89
C ALA A 237 -21.91 -8.62 9.62
N ILE A 238 -22.47 -9.01 8.48
CA ILE A 238 -22.16 -8.43 7.17
C ILE A 238 -23.36 -7.61 6.72
N GLU A 239 -23.13 -6.34 6.46
CA GLU A 239 -24.09 -5.41 5.91
C GLU A 239 -23.68 -5.04 4.48
N ARG A 240 -24.53 -5.42 3.52
CA ARG A 240 -24.30 -5.12 2.10
C ARG A 240 -24.78 -3.70 1.83
N LEU A 241 -23.92 -2.86 1.29
CA LEU A 241 -24.30 -1.50 0.88
C LEU A 241 -25.11 -1.52 -0.42
N ARG A 242 -25.00 -2.60 -1.21
CA ARG A 242 -25.75 -2.79 -2.45
C ARG A 242 -26.38 -4.18 -2.54
N THR A 243 -27.51 -4.26 -3.22
CA THR A 243 -28.20 -5.52 -3.49
C THR A 243 -27.59 -6.28 -4.67
N LEU A 244 -27.12 -5.54 -5.69
CA LEU A 244 -26.55 -6.11 -6.91
C LEU A 244 -25.01 -6.03 -6.89
N PRO A 245 -24.31 -7.08 -7.34
CA PRO A 245 -22.87 -7.04 -7.59
C PRO A 245 -22.48 -5.93 -8.56
N ASP A 246 -21.33 -5.29 -8.32
CA ASP A 246 -20.74 -4.38 -9.29
C ASP A 246 -20.00 -5.19 -10.37
N LEU A 247 -20.53 -5.12 -11.59
CA LEU A 247 -19.99 -5.78 -12.77
C LEU A 247 -18.80 -5.03 -13.36
N ARG A 248 -18.58 -3.77 -12.97
CA ARG A 248 -17.52 -2.89 -13.50
C ARG A 248 -16.27 -2.86 -12.63
N GLY A 249 -16.19 -3.75 -11.63
CA GLY A 249 -15.15 -3.82 -10.62
C GLY A 249 -15.65 -3.33 -9.26
N GLY A 250 -15.21 -3.99 -8.18
CA GLY A 250 -15.62 -3.62 -6.81
C GLY A 250 -15.16 -2.22 -6.39
N ALA A 251 -15.52 -1.80 -5.18
CA ALA A 251 -15.10 -0.50 -4.65
C ALA A 251 -13.57 -0.36 -4.67
N VAL A 252 -13.07 0.78 -5.12
CA VAL A 252 -11.63 1.09 -5.18
C VAL A 252 -11.12 1.62 -3.84
N ALA A 253 -11.93 2.46 -3.19
CA ALA A 253 -11.68 2.96 -1.84
C ALA A 253 -13.00 3.10 -1.08
N MET A 254 -12.93 2.99 0.23
CA MET A 254 -14.08 3.22 1.11
C MET A 254 -13.61 4.00 2.34
N HIS A 255 -14.50 4.79 2.91
CA HIS A 255 -14.27 5.50 4.16
C HIS A 255 -15.55 5.55 4.98
N MET A 256 -15.44 5.43 6.30
CA MET A 256 -16.56 5.44 7.23
C MET A 256 -16.35 6.56 8.24
N THR A 257 -17.43 7.30 8.46
CA THR A 257 -17.62 8.19 9.60
C THR A 257 -18.68 7.59 10.53
N ASP A 258 -18.97 8.26 11.64
CA ASP A 258 -20.01 7.80 12.57
C ASP A 258 -21.40 7.72 11.90
N ASN A 259 -21.70 8.60 10.95
CA ASN A 259 -23.04 8.77 10.40
C ASN A 259 -23.19 8.34 8.93
N TRP A 260 -22.09 8.17 8.19
CA TRP A 260 -22.16 7.83 6.77
C TRP A 260 -20.89 7.14 6.26
N ILE A 261 -21.02 6.47 5.13
CA ILE A 261 -19.95 5.77 4.43
C ILE A 261 -19.82 6.30 3.01
N ALA A 262 -18.60 6.63 2.61
CA ALA A 262 -18.24 6.88 1.21
C ALA A 262 -17.68 5.62 0.56
N VAL A 263 -18.18 5.30 -0.63
CA VAL A 263 -17.72 4.19 -1.48
C VAL A 263 -17.33 4.77 -2.83
N LEU A 264 -16.03 4.80 -3.11
CA LEU A 264 -15.52 5.21 -4.40
C LEU A 264 -15.38 4.00 -5.31
N ARG A 265 -16.02 4.07 -6.47
CA ARG A 265 -15.92 3.11 -7.58
C ARG A 265 -15.17 3.77 -8.74
N ARG A 266 -15.04 3.07 -9.88
CA ARG A 266 -14.22 3.50 -11.02
C ARG A 266 -14.45 4.95 -11.50
N SER A 267 -15.67 5.48 -11.38
CA SER A 267 -16.02 6.84 -11.79
C SER A 267 -17.12 7.49 -10.93
N VAL A 268 -17.49 6.87 -9.81
CA VAL A 268 -18.62 7.30 -9.00
C VAL A 268 -18.27 7.21 -7.53
N LEU A 269 -18.47 8.31 -6.81
CA LEU A 269 -18.45 8.39 -5.36
C LEU A 269 -19.89 8.23 -4.84
N GLU A 270 -20.20 7.10 -4.23
CA GLU A 270 -21.49 6.85 -3.58
C GLU A 270 -21.39 7.12 -2.09
N VAL A 271 -22.43 7.71 -1.50
CA VAL A 271 -22.53 7.92 -0.06
C VAL A 271 -23.77 7.23 0.49
N TYR A 272 -23.57 6.54 1.62
CA TYR A 272 -24.59 5.82 2.35
C TYR A 272 -24.73 6.43 3.74
N ALA A 273 -25.93 6.88 4.10
CA ALA A 273 -26.21 7.48 5.42
C ALA A 273 -26.79 6.43 6.37
N HIS A 274 -26.41 6.50 7.64
CA HIS A 274 -26.93 5.60 8.69
C HIS A 274 -28.31 6.07 9.15
N ASP A 275 -29.32 5.19 9.11
CA ASP A 275 -30.69 5.50 9.53
C ASP A 275 -31.01 5.06 10.98
N GLY A 276 -30.00 4.60 11.72
CA GLY A 276 -30.14 4.03 13.07
C GLY A 276 -30.06 2.51 13.11
N GLN A 277 -30.36 1.82 12.00
CA GLN A 277 -30.24 0.37 11.88
C GLN A 277 -29.31 -0.07 10.77
N HIS A 278 -29.40 0.62 9.62
CA HIS A 278 -28.72 0.27 8.39
C HIS A 278 -28.15 1.52 7.69
N TYR A 279 -27.14 1.30 6.86
CA TYR A 279 -26.64 2.26 5.91
C TYR A 279 -27.47 2.21 4.63
N LYS A 280 -28.20 3.28 4.36
CA LYS A 280 -29.01 3.43 3.15
C LYS A 280 -28.29 4.30 2.14
N TYR A 281 -28.41 3.91 0.87
CA TYR A 281 -27.95 4.74 -0.23
C TYR A 281 -28.59 6.12 -0.12
N TRP A 282 -27.78 7.17 -0.16
CA TRP A 282 -28.24 8.54 -0.07
C TRP A 282 -28.01 9.28 -1.38
N LYS A 283 -26.77 9.39 -1.84
CA LYS A 283 -26.42 10.21 -3.01
C LYS A 283 -25.16 9.70 -3.69
N ALA A 284 -24.99 10.03 -4.96
CA ALA A 284 -23.79 9.71 -5.73
C ALA A 284 -23.32 10.94 -6.50
N LEU A 285 -22.00 11.04 -6.67
CA LEU A 285 -21.34 12.03 -7.53
C LEU A 285 -20.47 11.33 -8.55
N GLU A 286 -20.53 11.77 -9.79
CA GLU A 286 -19.54 11.35 -10.78
C GLU A 286 -18.19 12.02 -10.50
N VAL A 287 -17.13 11.25 -10.64
CA VAL A 287 -15.77 11.74 -10.60
C VAL A 287 -15.31 11.90 -12.03
N SER A 288 -14.76 13.06 -12.37
CA SER A 288 -14.39 13.40 -13.74
C SER A 288 -13.19 12.62 -14.30
N HIS A 289 -12.51 11.81 -13.48
CA HIS A 289 -11.30 11.07 -13.85
C HIS A 289 -11.48 9.58 -13.55
N GLY A 290 -10.94 8.73 -14.42
CA GLY A 290 -10.95 7.28 -14.20
C GLY A 290 -10.14 6.90 -12.96
N VAL A 291 -10.71 6.19 -12.00
CA VAL A 291 -10.04 5.86 -10.74
C VAL A 291 -9.20 4.59 -10.92
N GLY A 292 -7.86 4.73 -10.97
CA GLY A 292 -6.93 3.59 -10.93
C GLY A 292 -6.66 3.13 -9.49
N SER A 293 -6.41 4.09 -8.60
CA SER A 293 -6.35 3.85 -7.16
C SER A 293 -6.84 5.06 -6.39
N ALA A 294 -7.17 4.87 -5.12
CA ALA A 294 -7.60 5.98 -4.27
C ALA A 294 -7.27 5.77 -2.80
N SER A 295 -7.22 6.88 -2.07
CA SER A 295 -7.13 6.92 -0.62
C SER A 295 -8.02 8.02 -0.05
N PHE A 296 -8.64 7.72 1.09
CA PHE A 296 -9.43 8.67 1.87
C PHE A 296 -8.69 9.04 3.15
N LEU A 297 -8.88 10.27 3.61
CA LEU A 297 -8.42 10.72 4.91
C LEU A 297 -9.41 11.73 5.50
N GLN A 298 -9.94 11.41 6.68
CA GLN A 298 -10.71 12.37 7.46
C GLN A 298 -9.76 13.28 8.23
N ILE A 299 -9.85 14.58 8.00
CA ILE A 299 -9.09 15.56 8.78
C ILE A 299 -9.86 15.80 10.06
N ARG A 300 -9.31 15.37 11.19
CA ARG A 300 -9.85 15.76 12.49
C ARG A 300 -9.36 17.17 12.77
N ASP A 301 -10.25 18.15 12.66
CA ASP A 301 -10.04 19.44 13.30
C ASP A 301 -10.06 19.19 14.81
N GLU A 302 -8.88 19.16 15.42
CA GLU A 302 -8.80 19.22 16.87
C GLU A 302 -9.41 20.55 17.29
N CYS A 303 -10.54 20.47 18.01
CA CYS A 303 -11.36 21.59 18.45
C CYS A 303 -10.50 22.80 18.83
N ARG A 304 -10.52 23.84 17.99
CA ARG A 304 -10.23 25.19 18.49
C ARG A 304 -11.35 25.51 19.49
N ASP A 305 -10.98 25.57 20.77
CA ASP A 305 -11.91 25.83 21.88
C ASP A 305 -12.88 26.96 21.53
N GLY A 306 -14.18 26.65 21.44
CA GLY A 306 -15.26 27.63 21.26
C GLY A 306 -15.97 27.64 19.90
N PHE A 307 -15.53 26.88 18.90
CA PHE A 307 -16.27 26.75 17.63
C PHE A 307 -17.19 25.52 17.62
N VAL A 308 -18.40 25.69 17.08
CA VAL A 308 -19.33 24.59 16.81
C VAL A 308 -18.61 23.57 15.92
N PRO A 309 -18.58 22.27 16.26
CA PRO A 309 -17.90 21.27 15.46
C PRO A 309 -18.54 21.21 14.08
N GLN A 310 -17.83 21.74 13.08
CA GLN A 310 -18.18 21.50 11.69
C GLN A 310 -17.84 20.05 11.34
N PRO A 311 -18.60 19.40 10.44
CA PRO A 311 -18.28 18.07 9.99
C PRO A 311 -16.86 18.07 9.41
N ALA A 312 -15.99 17.27 10.03
CA ALA A 312 -14.59 17.09 9.63
C ALA A 312 -14.49 16.83 8.12
N PRO A 313 -13.82 17.69 7.34
CA PRO A 313 -13.75 17.54 5.89
C PRO A 313 -13.02 16.25 5.55
N LEU A 314 -13.62 15.45 4.65
CA LEU A 314 -13.01 14.25 4.11
C LEU A 314 -12.18 14.64 2.89
N LYS A 315 -10.90 14.28 2.86
CA LYS A 315 -10.08 14.38 1.65
C LYS A 315 -10.09 13.06 0.89
N LEU A 316 -10.16 13.15 -0.43
CA LEU A 316 -10.08 12.03 -1.36
C LEU A 316 -8.92 12.27 -2.33
N CYS A 317 -7.94 11.37 -2.34
CA CYS A 317 -6.91 11.33 -3.37
C CYS A 317 -7.24 10.22 -4.37
N ILE A 318 -7.24 10.55 -5.65
CA ILE A 318 -7.42 9.65 -6.77
C ILE A 318 -6.16 9.68 -7.61
N THR A 319 -5.66 8.50 -7.96
CA THR A 319 -4.60 8.34 -8.95
C THR A 319 -5.18 7.63 -10.17
N SER A 320 -4.97 8.22 -11.33
CA SER A 320 -5.36 7.69 -12.64
C SER A 320 -4.16 7.68 -13.59
N SER A 321 -4.37 7.23 -14.83
CA SER A 321 -3.39 7.41 -15.90
C SER A 321 -3.14 8.90 -16.22
N GLU A 322 -4.12 9.77 -15.96
CA GLU A 322 -4.05 11.21 -16.22
C GLU A 322 -3.28 11.96 -15.13
N GLY A 323 -3.12 11.37 -13.93
CA GLY A 323 -2.37 11.99 -12.85
C GLY A 323 -2.87 11.73 -11.44
N VAL A 324 -2.60 12.68 -10.54
CA VAL A 324 -3.00 12.65 -9.13
C VAL A 324 -3.97 13.80 -8.86
N PHE A 325 -5.15 13.48 -8.34
CA PHE A 325 -6.24 14.43 -8.10
C PHE A 325 -6.66 14.35 -6.64
N VAL A 326 -6.72 15.50 -5.97
CA VAL A 326 -7.12 15.58 -4.58
C VAL A 326 -8.37 16.45 -4.47
N TYR A 327 -9.39 15.89 -3.83
CA TYR A 327 -10.68 16.50 -3.62
C TYR A 327 -10.99 16.68 -2.14
N GLY A 328 -11.69 17.76 -1.83
CA GLY A 328 -12.46 17.91 -0.61
C GLY A 328 -13.85 17.35 -0.83
N VAL A 329 -14.24 16.38 -0.03
CA VAL A 329 -15.57 15.79 0.01
C VAL A 329 -16.31 16.44 1.17
N LEU A 330 -17.27 17.31 0.83
CA LEU A 330 -18.22 17.85 1.79
C LEU A 330 -19.45 16.97 1.78
N CYS A 331 -19.78 16.40 2.94
CA CYS A 331 -20.88 15.46 3.10
C CYS A 331 -21.67 15.83 4.36
N ASP A 332 -22.88 16.33 4.17
CA ASP A 332 -23.86 16.57 5.22
C ASP A 332 -25.23 16.05 4.78
N PRO A 333 -25.56 14.79 5.13
CA PRO A 333 -26.85 14.19 4.83
C PRO A 333 -28.04 14.96 5.43
N SER A 334 -27.82 15.69 6.53
CA SER A 334 -28.89 16.42 7.23
C SER A 334 -29.36 17.63 6.44
N ASN A 335 -28.45 18.23 5.67
CA ASN A 335 -28.69 19.41 4.83
C ASN A 335 -28.74 19.08 3.33
N ASP A 336 -28.80 17.79 2.97
CA ASP A 336 -28.73 17.27 1.60
C ASP A 336 -27.49 17.73 0.78
N VAL A 337 -26.37 18.03 1.46
CA VAL A 337 -25.16 18.55 0.82
C VAL A 337 -24.15 17.45 0.57
N LEU A 338 -23.97 17.07 -0.71
CA LEU A 338 -22.83 16.28 -1.15
C LEU A 338 -22.12 17.03 -2.28
N SER A 339 -20.88 17.46 -2.04
CA SER A 339 -20.07 18.12 -3.06
C SER A 339 -18.64 17.57 -3.09
N LEU A 340 -18.05 17.64 -4.28
CA LEU A 340 -16.68 17.23 -4.53
C LEU A 340 -15.94 18.45 -5.08
N ASN A 341 -15.12 19.08 -4.25
CA ASN A 341 -14.39 20.29 -4.61
C ASN A 341 -12.94 19.89 -4.94
N SER A 342 -12.47 20.21 -6.14
CA SER A 342 -11.06 19.98 -6.51
C SER A 342 -10.17 20.87 -5.64
N ILE A 343 -9.33 20.26 -4.81
CA ILE A 343 -8.33 20.97 -3.99
C ILE A 343 -7.06 21.16 -4.79
N TRP A 344 -6.62 20.09 -5.47
CA TRP A 344 -5.37 20.09 -6.18
C TRP A 344 -5.37 19.02 -7.26
N ASN A 345 -4.74 19.32 -8.39
CA ASN A 345 -4.50 18.36 -9.44
C ASN A 345 -3.04 18.41 -9.89
N PHE A 346 -2.54 17.25 -10.25
CA PHE A 346 -1.32 17.09 -11.00
C PHE A 346 -1.63 16.22 -12.20
N SER A 347 -1.96 16.88 -13.30
CA SER A 347 -1.88 16.29 -14.61
C SER A 347 -0.41 16.37 -15.02
N GLY A 348 0.31 15.26 -15.01
CA GLY A 348 1.62 15.26 -15.64
C GLY A 348 1.41 15.61 -17.12
N THR A 349 1.86 16.79 -17.56
CA THR A 349 1.95 17.10 -19.00
C THR A 349 3.06 16.23 -19.57
N ILE A 350 2.77 14.94 -19.75
CA ILE A 350 3.68 14.02 -20.42
C ILE A 350 3.41 14.27 -21.89
N THR A 351 4.24 15.13 -22.46
CA THR A 351 4.19 15.58 -23.86
C THR A 351 4.48 14.46 -24.87
N ASP A 352 4.69 13.24 -24.39
CA ASP A 352 5.01 12.08 -25.21
C ASP A 352 3.99 10.97 -24.95
N ASN A 353 3.56 10.28 -26.02
CA ASN A 353 2.43 9.35 -26.11
C ASN A 353 2.47 8.08 -25.22
N HIS A 354 2.98 8.13 -23.99
CA HIS A 354 3.14 6.95 -23.13
C HIS A 354 2.53 7.16 -21.75
N ASP A 355 1.72 6.18 -21.33
CA ASP A 355 1.04 6.19 -20.05
C ASP A 355 2.07 6.13 -18.89
N PRO A 356 2.08 7.11 -18.00
CA PRO A 356 2.92 7.05 -16.79
C PRO A 356 2.52 5.88 -15.91
N LEU A 357 3.52 5.14 -15.44
CA LEU A 357 3.38 4.19 -14.36
C LEU A 357 3.26 4.96 -13.04
N PHE A 358 2.05 5.43 -12.72
CA PHE A 358 1.74 5.94 -11.39
C PHE A 358 1.48 4.76 -10.45
N THR A 359 2.14 4.78 -9.29
CA THR A 359 1.73 3.92 -8.17
C THR A 359 0.60 4.59 -7.39
N LYS A 360 0.01 3.86 -6.44
CA LYS A 360 -1.05 4.38 -5.57
C LYS A 360 -0.64 5.66 -4.88
N GLY A 361 -1.32 6.78 -5.18
CA GLY A 361 -1.19 8.03 -4.43
C GLY A 361 -1.81 7.89 -3.04
N THR A 362 -1.09 8.40 -2.05
CA THR A 362 -1.45 8.28 -0.64
C THR A 362 -1.47 9.66 0.00
N LEU A 363 -2.62 10.02 0.58
CA LEU A 363 -2.75 11.18 1.45
C LEU A 363 -1.85 10.97 2.69
N GLY A 364 -1.07 11.99 3.03
CA GLY A 364 -0.24 11.98 4.23
C GLY A 364 -1.11 11.83 5.48
N ASN A 365 -0.55 11.24 6.54
CA ASN A 365 -1.26 10.94 7.78
C ASN A 365 -1.84 12.16 8.53
N ILE A 366 -1.40 13.37 8.19
CA ILE A 366 -1.91 14.65 8.72
C ILE A 366 -2.81 15.39 7.70
N GLY A 367 -2.91 14.88 6.47
CA GLY A 367 -3.74 15.47 5.42
C GLY A 367 -3.20 16.76 4.82
N GLY A 368 -1.96 17.12 5.16
CA GLY A 368 -1.28 18.31 4.64
C GLY A 368 -0.67 18.07 3.26
N GLY A 369 -0.43 16.81 2.87
CA GLY A 369 0.21 16.48 1.61
C GLY A 369 -0.33 15.21 0.94
N VAL A 370 0.11 15.00 -0.29
CA VAL A 370 -0.05 13.74 -1.02
C VAL A 370 1.31 13.27 -1.51
N SER A 371 1.54 11.97 -1.40
CA SER A 371 2.77 11.33 -1.86
C SER A 371 2.45 10.19 -2.82
N TRP A 372 3.34 9.94 -3.78
CA TRP A 372 3.21 8.85 -4.73
C TRP A 372 4.58 8.44 -5.26
N LEU A 373 4.67 7.24 -5.82
CA LEU A 373 5.79 6.85 -6.66
C LEU A 373 5.35 6.92 -8.12
N HIS A 374 6.23 7.35 -9.00
CA HIS A 374 5.96 7.36 -10.43
C HIS A 374 7.22 7.02 -11.24
N GLY A 375 7.03 6.42 -12.40
CA GLY A 375 8.06 6.21 -13.42
C GLY A 375 7.65 6.86 -14.74
N SER A 376 8.64 7.25 -15.55
CA SER A 376 8.38 7.68 -16.93
C SER A 376 8.31 6.46 -17.84
N GLY A 377 7.22 6.32 -18.61
CA GLY A 377 7.02 5.20 -19.54
C GLY A 377 7.91 5.26 -20.79
N ASN A 378 8.52 6.42 -21.07
CA ASN A 378 9.10 6.70 -22.39
C ASN A 378 10.60 6.34 -22.55
N SER A 379 11.22 5.67 -21.57
CA SER A 379 12.58 5.16 -21.80
C SER A 379 12.88 3.91 -21.01
N ARG A 380 13.66 3.01 -21.62
CA ARG A 380 14.38 1.85 -21.03
C ARG A 380 15.25 2.22 -19.81
N HIS A 381 15.20 3.46 -19.32
CA HIS A 381 16.20 4.10 -18.49
C HIS A 381 15.65 4.93 -17.31
N PHE A 382 14.34 5.13 -17.15
CA PHE A 382 13.87 6.00 -16.06
C PHE A 382 13.64 5.26 -14.74
N PRO A 383 14.20 5.77 -13.64
CA PRO A 383 13.96 5.22 -12.33
C PRO A 383 12.60 5.62 -11.76
N ILE A 384 12.05 4.76 -10.91
CA ILE A 384 10.89 5.10 -10.09
C ILE A 384 11.32 6.20 -9.11
N LYS A 385 10.69 7.36 -9.23
CA LYS A 385 10.87 8.49 -8.32
C LYS A 385 9.83 8.45 -7.22
N PHE A 386 10.20 8.96 -6.05
CA PHE A 386 9.25 9.36 -5.03
C PHE A 386 8.91 10.84 -5.24
N ALA A 387 7.62 11.14 -5.21
CA ALA A 387 7.12 12.50 -5.25
C ALA A 387 6.25 12.76 -4.02
N THR A 388 6.34 13.97 -3.49
CA THR A 388 5.43 14.48 -2.46
C THR A 388 5.16 15.96 -2.70
N VAL A 389 3.96 16.38 -2.38
CA VAL A 389 3.51 17.76 -2.53
C VAL A 389 2.70 18.14 -1.32
N ARG A 390 2.86 19.39 -0.87
CA ARG A 390 1.96 19.97 0.11
C ARG A 390 0.69 20.44 -0.59
N LEU A 391 -0.45 20.09 -0.05
CA LEU A 391 -1.74 20.55 -0.56
C LEU A 391 -1.93 22.04 -0.21
N PRO A 392 -2.50 22.84 -1.13
CA PRO A 392 -2.82 24.23 -0.84
C PRO A 392 -3.81 24.32 0.31
N VAL A 393 -3.69 25.39 1.10
CA VAL A 393 -4.63 25.68 2.18
C VAL A 393 -5.53 26.83 1.74
N GLY A 394 -6.78 26.47 1.45
CA GLY A 394 -7.78 27.39 0.87
C GLY A 394 -7.71 27.48 -0.65
N ASP A 395 -8.56 28.33 -1.22
CA ASP A 395 -8.76 28.50 -2.67
C ASP A 395 -7.64 29.34 -3.34
N GLY A 396 -6.48 29.49 -2.69
CA GLY A 396 -5.37 30.31 -3.17
C GLY A 396 -4.65 29.66 -4.37
N GLU A 397 -4.39 30.45 -5.42
CA GLU A 397 -3.84 30.00 -6.71
C GLU A 397 -2.34 29.61 -6.70
N SER A 398 -1.66 29.60 -5.55
CA SER A 398 -0.24 29.23 -5.55
C SER A 398 -0.08 27.74 -5.89
N GLN A 399 0.46 27.44 -7.06
CA GLN A 399 0.84 26.07 -7.43
C GLN A 399 1.82 25.52 -6.40
N PRO A 400 1.49 24.41 -5.71
CA PRO A 400 2.38 23.87 -4.70
C PRO A 400 3.63 23.28 -5.34
N SER A 401 4.78 23.46 -4.67
CA SER A 401 6.04 22.88 -5.12
C SER A 401 6.02 21.36 -4.92
N ILE A 402 6.23 20.63 -6.01
CA ILE A 402 6.35 19.18 -5.98
C ILE A 402 7.80 18.84 -5.67
N PHE A 403 8.04 18.15 -4.56
CA PHE A 403 9.33 17.54 -4.29
C PHE A 403 9.39 16.19 -5.01
N GLU A 404 10.29 16.07 -5.99
CA GLU A 404 10.66 14.78 -6.58
C GLU A 404 12.05 14.36 -6.11
N TRP A 405 12.21 13.09 -5.81
CA TRP A 405 13.49 12.50 -5.45
C TRP A 405 13.66 11.10 -5.98
N TYR A 406 14.88 10.82 -6.42
CA TYR A 406 15.34 9.50 -6.82
C TYR A 406 16.77 9.28 -6.34
N ASP A 407 17.08 8.03 -6.02
CA ASP A 407 18.43 7.58 -5.73
C ASP A 407 18.63 6.16 -6.28
N VAL A 408 19.77 5.91 -6.94
CA VAL A 408 20.14 4.60 -7.52
C VAL A 408 20.15 3.47 -6.49
N SER A 409 20.26 3.81 -5.22
CA SER A 409 20.24 2.89 -4.10
C SER A 409 18.84 2.65 -3.51
N MET A 410 17.79 3.24 -4.09
CA MET A 410 16.41 2.87 -3.78
C MET A 410 16.19 1.36 -3.93
N PRO A 411 15.27 0.78 -3.14
CA PRO A 411 14.78 -0.56 -3.41
C PRO A 411 14.36 -0.68 -4.88
N ALA A 412 14.52 -1.86 -5.45
CA ALA A 412 13.99 -2.20 -6.76
C ALA A 412 12.44 -2.18 -6.75
N LEU A 413 11.84 -0.99 -6.86
CA LEU A 413 10.39 -0.77 -6.75
C LEU A 413 9.61 -1.28 -7.97
N TYR A 414 10.30 -1.58 -9.07
CA TYR A 414 9.73 -2.21 -10.26
C TYR A 414 9.26 -3.66 -9.97
N ALA A 415 9.63 -4.22 -8.82
CA ALA A 415 9.28 -5.55 -8.38
C ALA A 415 8.29 -5.52 -7.21
N LEU A 416 7.08 -4.99 -7.45
CA LEU A 416 6.03 -4.83 -6.45
C LEU A 416 6.49 -3.97 -5.26
N GLY A 417 6.90 -2.73 -5.56
CA GLY A 417 7.27 -1.76 -4.53
C GLY A 417 6.10 -1.47 -3.58
N VAL A 418 6.35 -1.58 -2.27
CA VAL A 418 5.43 -1.12 -1.22
C VAL A 418 6.04 0.06 -0.52
N TYR A 419 5.21 1.03 -0.15
CA TYR A 419 5.69 2.20 0.56
C TYR A 419 4.66 2.74 1.55
N ASP A 420 5.15 3.50 2.50
CA ASP A 420 4.34 4.36 3.36
C ASP A 420 5.15 5.61 3.69
N TYR A 421 4.49 6.77 3.73
CA TYR A 421 5.13 8.05 4.03
C TYR A 421 4.50 8.67 5.25
N ASP A 422 5.31 8.88 6.28
CA ASP A 422 4.93 9.64 7.46
C ASP A 422 5.24 11.11 7.22
N GLU A 423 4.21 11.88 6.85
CA GLU A 423 4.31 13.30 6.51
C GLU A 423 4.84 14.11 7.69
N ALA A 424 4.30 13.89 8.88
CA ALA A 424 4.67 14.68 10.06
C ALA A 424 6.12 14.48 10.48
N ARG A 425 6.65 13.26 10.29
CA ARG A 425 8.04 12.93 10.59
C ARG A 425 8.98 13.18 9.40
N GLY A 426 8.44 13.29 8.20
CA GLY A 426 9.22 13.28 6.97
C GLY A 426 10.00 11.98 6.79
N VAL A 427 9.37 10.84 7.07
CA VAL A 427 10.02 9.52 6.91
C VAL A 427 9.29 8.71 5.86
N LEU A 428 9.99 8.39 4.77
CA LEU A 428 9.53 7.45 3.75
C LEU A 428 10.07 6.06 4.06
N VAL A 429 9.21 5.06 4.01
CA VAL A 429 9.57 3.65 4.11
C VAL A 429 9.30 2.98 2.78
N LEU A 430 10.30 2.28 2.25
CA LEU A 430 10.21 1.53 1.00
C LEU A 430 10.55 0.06 1.24
N GLY A 431 9.72 -0.82 0.69
CA GLY A 431 9.87 -2.28 0.68
C GLY A 431 9.73 -2.84 -0.73
N ASN A 432 10.28 -4.03 -1.00
CA ASN A 432 10.04 -4.74 -2.26
C ASN A 432 10.10 -6.27 -2.13
N ALA A 433 9.84 -6.95 -3.26
CA ALA A 433 9.90 -8.40 -3.36
C ALA A 433 11.29 -9.00 -3.10
N PHE A 434 12.38 -8.21 -3.15
CA PHE A 434 13.74 -8.69 -2.86
C PHE A 434 14.13 -8.55 -1.39
N GLY A 435 13.16 -8.29 -0.51
CA GLY A 435 13.39 -8.13 0.93
C GLY A 435 14.21 -6.90 1.27
N GLU A 436 14.25 -5.90 0.39
CA GLU A 436 14.90 -4.64 0.68
C GLU A 436 13.91 -3.75 1.38
N LEU A 437 14.13 -3.50 2.67
CA LEU A 437 13.45 -2.44 3.39
C LEU A 437 14.43 -1.26 3.51
N SER A 438 13.98 -0.04 3.30
CA SER A 438 14.81 1.16 3.46
C SER A 438 13.97 2.29 4.02
N LEU A 439 14.54 3.02 4.98
CA LEU A 439 13.95 4.22 5.54
C LEU A 439 14.71 5.44 5.01
N TYR A 440 13.98 6.50 4.71
CA TYR A 440 14.52 7.75 4.20
C TYR A 440 14.01 8.88 5.09
N ASP A 441 14.93 9.50 5.83
CA ASP A 441 14.63 10.63 6.71
C ASP A 441 14.92 11.95 5.99
N PHE A 442 13.86 12.65 5.61
CA PHE A 442 13.94 13.96 4.95
C PHE A 442 14.25 15.10 5.94
N SER A 443 13.96 14.91 7.22
CA SER A 443 14.18 15.94 8.25
C SER A 443 15.64 16.02 8.70
N CYS A 444 16.38 14.90 8.61
CA CYS A 444 17.70 14.70 9.22
C CYS A 444 17.75 15.02 10.72
N SER A 445 16.59 15.05 11.38
CA SER A 445 16.50 15.30 12.81
C SER A 445 17.00 14.09 13.60
N ASN A 446 17.57 14.32 14.78
CA ASN A 446 18.02 13.20 15.62
C ASN A 446 16.80 12.35 16.02
N PRO A 447 16.76 11.04 15.70
CA PRO A 447 15.57 10.22 15.87
C PRO A 447 15.10 10.13 17.33
N GLY A 448 16.02 10.01 18.30
CA GLY A 448 15.67 9.75 19.70
C GLY A 448 14.96 10.93 20.41
N ILE A 449 14.93 12.09 19.77
CA ILE A 449 14.33 13.31 20.29
C ILE A 449 12.81 13.20 20.41
N PHE A 450 12.16 12.56 19.44
CA PHE A 450 10.70 12.61 19.32
C PHE A 450 9.98 11.61 20.22
N SER A 451 10.66 10.56 20.68
CA SER A 451 10.09 9.51 21.54
C SER A 451 9.25 10.02 22.72
N LYS A 452 9.54 11.22 23.23
CA LYS A 452 8.80 11.84 24.35
C LYS A 452 7.75 12.88 23.93
N CYS A 453 7.73 13.29 22.67
CA CYS A 453 6.79 14.26 22.11
C CYS A 453 5.47 13.62 21.66
N PHE A 454 5.45 12.31 21.44
CA PHE A 454 4.24 11.60 21.04
C PHE A 454 3.30 11.32 22.22
N ALA A 455 1.99 11.43 22.00
CA ALA A 455 0.97 11.23 23.03
C ALA A 455 0.73 9.74 23.35
N MET A 456 0.89 8.88 22.35
CA MET A 456 0.45 7.49 22.45
C MET A 456 1.29 6.65 23.42
N LYS A 457 0.59 6.01 24.36
CA LYS A 457 1.09 4.86 25.11
C LYS A 457 0.23 3.65 24.73
N LEU A 458 0.84 2.52 24.39
CA LEU A 458 0.09 1.28 24.16
C LEU A 458 -0.71 0.91 25.40
N ALA A 459 -1.98 0.53 25.20
CA ALA A 459 -2.85 0.04 26.25
C ALA A 459 -2.20 -1.19 26.91
N PRO A 460 -2.33 -1.37 28.23
CA PRO A 460 -2.14 -2.68 28.81
C PRO A 460 -3.10 -3.64 28.10
N ALA A 461 -2.65 -4.87 27.81
CA ALA A 461 -3.52 -5.89 27.26
C ALA A 461 -4.80 -5.95 28.11
N PRO A 462 -6.00 -5.77 27.51
CA PRO A 462 -7.23 -5.99 28.25
C PRO A 462 -7.17 -7.41 28.83
N TYR A 463 -7.79 -7.63 29.98
CA TYR A 463 -7.90 -8.95 30.60
C TYR A 463 -8.82 -9.82 29.72
N ILE A 464 -8.35 -10.17 28.52
CA ILE A 464 -9.07 -11.01 27.58
C ILE A 464 -8.93 -12.43 28.14
N GLY A 465 -10.00 -12.91 28.78
CA GLY A 465 -10.14 -14.29 29.25
C GLY A 465 -10.18 -15.34 28.13
N GLN A 466 -9.65 -15.04 26.95
CA GLN A 466 -9.56 -15.93 25.79
C GLN A 466 -8.19 -15.81 25.15
N THR A 467 -7.47 -16.94 25.16
CA THR A 467 -6.38 -17.34 24.24
C THR A 467 -5.46 -16.21 23.77
N ILE A 468 -4.65 -15.65 24.69
CA ILE A 468 -3.32 -15.16 24.29
C ILE A 468 -2.67 -16.34 23.56
N LEU A 469 -2.37 -16.21 22.27
CA LEU A 469 -1.70 -17.23 21.46
C LEU A 469 -0.62 -17.92 22.31
N PRO A 470 -0.79 -19.20 22.72
CA PRO A 470 0.11 -19.85 23.68
C PRO A 470 1.55 -20.07 23.16
N LYS A 471 1.88 -19.61 21.95
CA LYS A 471 3.19 -19.80 21.32
C LYS A 471 4.34 -19.01 21.94
N VAL A 472 4.08 -18.04 22.82
CA VAL A 472 5.17 -17.25 23.45
C VAL A 472 6.10 -18.12 24.32
N ARG A 473 5.65 -19.30 24.80
CA ARG A 473 6.50 -20.25 25.53
C ARG A 473 7.21 -21.28 24.65
N GLU A 474 6.63 -21.70 23.53
CA GLU A 474 7.23 -22.72 22.65
C GLU A 474 8.29 -22.15 21.70
N THR A 475 8.21 -20.89 21.29
CA THR A 475 9.18 -20.31 20.34
C THR A 475 10.57 -20.06 20.95
N ILE A 476 10.69 -20.00 22.28
CA ILE A 476 11.99 -19.82 22.98
C ILE A 476 12.63 -21.17 23.37
N LEU A 477 11.83 -22.24 23.53
CA LEU A 477 12.33 -23.56 23.97
C LEU A 477 12.27 -24.66 22.89
N GLY A 478 11.51 -24.47 21.80
CA GLY A 478 11.25 -25.50 20.78
C GLY A 478 12.24 -25.57 19.61
N ASN A 479 13.21 -24.65 19.50
CA ASN A 479 14.16 -24.59 18.38
C ASN A 479 15.26 -25.68 18.40
N LEU A 480 15.07 -26.78 19.14
CA LEU A 480 16.06 -27.84 19.28
C LEU A 480 15.58 -29.27 18.97
N VAL A 481 14.30 -29.54 18.68
CA VAL A 481 13.84 -30.95 18.65
C VAL A 481 13.08 -31.44 17.40
N ASN A 482 12.47 -30.60 16.55
CA ASN A 482 11.67 -31.16 15.44
C ASN A 482 12.36 -31.12 14.07
N HIS A 483 13.32 -32.02 13.87
CA HIS A 483 13.91 -32.32 12.56
C HIS A 483 13.24 -33.52 11.83
N TYR A 484 12.28 -34.22 12.46
CA TYR A 484 11.74 -35.48 11.91
C TYR A 484 10.30 -35.45 11.40
N VAL A 485 9.54 -34.37 11.61
CA VAL A 485 8.14 -34.26 11.11
C VAL A 485 8.04 -33.52 9.76
N LEU A 486 9.11 -32.84 9.33
CA LEU A 486 9.13 -32.05 8.09
C LEU A 486 9.21 -32.90 6.80
N THR A 487 9.66 -34.15 6.88
CA THR A 487 9.78 -35.01 5.69
C THR A 487 8.46 -35.61 5.23
N TYR A 488 7.45 -35.70 6.12
CA TYR A 488 6.14 -36.27 5.78
C TYR A 488 5.13 -35.23 5.28
N LEU A 489 5.30 -33.96 5.66
CA LEU A 489 4.47 -32.84 5.16
C LEU A 489 5.05 -32.17 3.89
N GLN A 490 6.22 -32.61 3.42
CA GLN A 490 6.83 -32.17 2.17
C GLN A 490 6.06 -32.59 0.90
N HIS A 491 5.01 -33.43 1.01
CA HIS A 491 4.20 -33.87 -0.13
C HIS A 491 2.78 -33.28 -0.18
N HIS A 492 2.38 -32.42 0.75
CA HIS A 492 1.10 -31.71 0.70
C HIS A 492 1.33 -30.20 0.84
N ILE A 493 1.37 -29.57 -0.33
CA ILE A 493 1.95 -28.26 -0.58
C ILE A 493 0.96 -27.15 -0.29
N LEU A 494 1.34 -26.25 0.61
CA LEU A 494 0.74 -24.93 0.77
C LEU A 494 1.73 -23.91 0.21
N SER A 495 1.56 -23.63 -1.08
CA SER A 495 2.39 -22.70 -1.84
C SER A 495 2.08 -21.25 -1.49
N TYR A 496 3.16 -20.50 -1.27
CA TYR A 496 3.37 -19.16 -1.82
C TYR A 496 2.51 -18.84 -3.06
N THR A 497 1.69 -17.78 -3.02
CA THR A 497 1.01 -17.24 -4.23
C THR A 497 1.04 -15.71 -4.33
N GLY A 498 2.12 -15.07 -3.84
CA GLY A 498 2.78 -14.18 -4.80
C GLY A 498 3.22 -15.07 -5.97
N PRO A 499 3.15 -14.63 -7.24
CA PRO A 499 3.42 -15.53 -8.34
C PRO A 499 4.79 -16.19 -8.10
N PRO A 500 4.87 -17.53 -7.95
CA PRO A 500 6.17 -18.18 -8.07
C PRO A 500 6.75 -17.68 -9.39
N PHE A 501 8.03 -17.37 -9.44
CA PHE A 501 8.74 -17.60 -10.69
C PHE A 501 8.99 -19.10 -10.71
N PRO A 502 8.20 -19.92 -11.44
CA PRO A 502 8.46 -21.34 -11.48
C PRO A 502 9.83 -21.53 -12.12
N THR A 503 10.63 -22.40 -11.51
CA THR A 503 11.79 -23.00 -12.18
C THR A 503 11.29 -23.76 -13.40
N TRP A 504 11.88 -23.48 -14.55
CA TRP A 504 11.63 -24.22 -15.79
C TRP A 504 12.06 -25.69 -15.68
N GLU A 505 12.78 -26.04 -14.60
CA GLU A 505 13.37 -27.35 -14.36
C GLU A 505 12.44 -28.33 -13.63
N ASP A 506 11.32 -27.88 -13.01
CA ASP A 506 10.25 -28.81 -12.65
C ASP A 506 8.86 -28.16 -12.73
N PRO A 507 8.30 -28.05 -13.94
CA PRO A 507 6.96 -27.54 -14.15
C PRO A 507 5.88 -28.48 -13.61
N SER A 508 6.20 -29.70 -13.20
CA SER A 508 5.20 -30.75 -12.98
C SER A 508 4.22 -30.41 -11.86
N TYR A 509 4.70 -29.92 -10.70
CA TYR A 509 3.81 -29.69 -9.56
C TYR A 509 2.82 -28.53 -9.77
N VAL A 510 3.30 -27.36 -10.22
CA VAL A 510 2.40 -26.21 -10.51
C VAL A 510 1.47 -26.53 -11.66
N LYS A 511 1.95 -27.28 -12.67
CA LYS A 511 1.09 -27.79 -13.74
C LYS A 511 0.06 -28.77 -13.21
N THR A 512 0.40 -29.66 -12.28
CA THR A 512 -0.53 -30.65 -11.71
C THR A 512 -1.61 -30.00 -10.85
N ASP A 513 -1.28 -28.99 -10.04
CA ASP A 513 -2.29 -28.26 -9.24
C ASP A 513 -3.23 -27.44 -10.12
N ILE A 514 -2.70 -26.74 -11.13
CA ILE A 514 -3.52 -25.99 -12.10
C ILE A 514 -4.39 -26.98 -12.90
N ALA A 515 -3.79 -28.08 -13.36
CA ALA A 515 -4.47 -29.16 -14.07
C ALA A 515 -5.61 -29.76 -13.26
N GLN A 516 -5.36 -30.11 -12.00
CA GLN A 516 -6.36 -30.67 -11.12
C GLN A 516 -7.49 -29.66 -10.88
N PHE A 517 -7.14 -28.42 -10.58
CA PHE A 517 -8.13 -27.35 -10.43
C PHE A 517 -8.98 -27.17 -11.71
N TRP A 518 -8.37 -27.19 -12.90
CA TRP A 518 -9.11 -27.10 -14.16
C TRP A 518 -9.97 -28.30 -14.45
N ARG A 519 -9.52 -29.52 -14.12
CA ARG A 519 -10.33 -30.74 -14.23
C ARG A 519 -11.55 -30.68 -13.33
N GLU A 520 -11.38 -30.20 -12.11
CA GLU A 520 -12.47 -30.03 -11.14
C GLU A 520 -13.53 -29.02 -11.60
N HIS A 521 -13.15 -28.06 -12.45
CA HIS A 521 -14.02 -27.00 -12.96
C HIS A 521 -14.36 -27.13 -14.46
N ARG A 522 -14.02 -28.26 -15.07
CA ARG A 522 -14.23 -28.52 -16.50
C ARG A 522 -15.72 -28.68 -16.81
N LEU A 523 -16.18 -28.10 -17.92
CA LEU A 523 -17.53 -28.35 -18.42
C LEU A 523 -17.69 -29.81 -18.86
N VAL A 524 -18.84 -30.40 -18.53
CA VAL A 524 -19.16 -31.82 -18.80
C VAL A 524 -19.18 -32.12 -20.29
N ALA A 525 -19.57 -31.16 -21.13
CA ALA A 525 -19.59 -31.30 -22.58
C ALA A 525 -19.18 -29.99 -23.27
N ALA A 526 -18.42 -30.10 -24.36
CA ALA A 526 -18.06 -28.98 -25.22
C ALA A 526 -19.06 -28.87 -26.39
N PRO A 527 -19.48 -27.66 -26.80
CA PRO A 527 -20.24 -27.47 -28.03
C PRO A 527 -19.44 -27.86 -29.29
N PRO A 528 -20.09 -28.15 -30.43
CA PRO A 528 -19.41 -28.46 -31.68
C PRO A 528 -18.41 -27.36 -32.07
N GLY A 529 -17.19 -27.75 -32.47
CA GLY A 529 -16.11 -26.80 -32.80
C GLY A 529 -15.32 -26.30 -31.58
N TRP A 530 -15.81 -26.55 -30.36
CA TRP A 530 -15.15 -26.21 -29.12
C TRP A 530 -14.64 -27.45 -28.40
N SER A 531 -13.66 -27.22 -27.52
CA SER A 531 -13.03 -28.23 -26.70
C SER A 531 -12.95 -27.75 -25.27
N THR A 532 -13.37 -28.61 -24.35
CA THR A 532 -12.98 -28.52 -22.93
C THR A 532 -11.65 -29.22 -22.69
N ASP A 533 -11.10 -29.87 -23.74
CA ASP A 533 -9.85 -30.59 -23.65
C ASP A 533 -8.70 -29.62 -23.88
N PHE A 534 -8.15 -29.18 -22.76
CA PHE A 534 -6.89 -28.45 -22.66
C PHE A 534 -5.70 -29.43 -22.50
N GLU A 535 -5.92 -30.75 -22.66
CA GLU A 535 -4.90 -31.80 -22.66
C GLU A 535 -4.65 -32.34 -24.09
N ILE A 536 -3.38 -32.49 -24.51
CA ILE A 536 -2.99 -33.26 -25.71
C ILE A 536 -2.06 -34.35 -25.21
N PRO A 537 -2.22 -35.60 -25.64
CA PRO A 537 -1.26 -36.64 -25.34
C PRO A 537 0.06 -36.35 -26.07
N ASN A 538 1.14 -36.13 -25.33
CA ASN A 538 2.49 -36.15 -25.88
C ASN A 538 3.11 -37.55 -25.72
N LYS A 539 4.10 -37.90 -26.56
CA LYS A 539 4.71 -39.24 -26.60
C LYS A 539 5.36 -39.70 -25.29
N ASP A 540 5.68 -38.77 -24.38
CA ASP A 540 6.30 -39.04 -23.07
C ASP A 540 5.30 -39.01 -21.89
N GLY A 541 3.99 -39.09 -22.15
CA GLY A 541 2.97 -39.38 -21.14
C GLY A 541 2.55 -38.23 -20.23
N LEU A 542 3.34 -37.16 -20.06
CA LEU A 542 2.96 -36.00 -19.24
C LEU A 542 3.58 -34.70 -19.78
N THR A 543 2.96 -34.11 -20.80
CA THR A 543 3.07 -32.67 -21.04
C THR A 543 1.71 -32.16 -21.46
N TRP A 544 1.09 -31.35 -20.58
CA TRP A 544 -0.08 -30.54 -20.94
C TRP A 544 0.21 -29.75 -22.22
N ILE A 545 -0.85 -29.47 -22.99
CA ILE A 545 -0.81 -28.45 -24.03
C ILE A 545 -0.29 -27.20 -23.34
N SER A 546 0.86 -26.68 -23.78
CA SER A 546 0.94 -25.23 -23.83
C SER A 546 -0.32 -24.82 -24.56
N MET A 547 -1.31 -24.19 -23.92
CA MET A 547 -2.59 -23.78 -24.54
C MET A 547 -2.41 -23.04 -25.87
N PHE A 548 -1.15 -22.71 -26.22
CA PHE A 548 -0.64 -22.11 -27.43
C PHE A 548 0.48 -23.01 -27.99
N LEU A 549 0.13 -24.07 -28.73
CA LEU A 549 1.10 -24.80 -29.57
C LEU A 549 1.52 -23.85 -30.70
N GLY A 550 2.71 -23.26 -30.56
CA GLY A 550 3.32 -22.33 -31.54
C GLY A 550 3.87 -21.04 -30.94
N TRP A 551 3.54 -20.71 -29.69
CA TRP A 551 4.26 -19.66 -28.94
C TRP A 551 5.26 -20.36 -28.04
N GLY A 552 6.47 -20.60 -28.54
CA GLY A 552 7.50 -21.22 -27.72
C GLY A 552 7.60 -20.50 -26.37
N SER A 553 7.69 -21.23 -25.26
CA SER A 553 8.15 -20.75 -23.95
C SER A 553 7.30 -19.64 -23.21
N CYS A 554 6.63 -18.71 -23.89
CA CYS A 554 6.08 -17.47 -23.31
C CYS A 554 4.59 -17.54 -22.92
N ALA A 555 3.82 -18.51 -23.40
CA ALA A 555 2.39 -18.66 -23.11
C ALA A 555 1.99 -18.70 -21.61
N PRO A 556 2.74 -19.38 -20.72
CA PRO A 556 2.49 -19.31 -19.28
C PRO A 556 2.60 -17.88 -18.71
N ASP A 557 3.37 -17.01 -19.36
CA ASP A 557 3.55 -15.62 -18.92
C ASP A 557 2.32 -14.77 -19.20
N TYR A 558 1.53 -15.04 -20.24
CA TYR A 558 0.27 -14.36 -20.55
C TYR A 558 -0.83 -14.68 -19.54
N PHE A 559 -1.00 -15.96 -19.21
CA PHE A 559 -2.00 -16.37 -18.20
C PHE A 559 -1.61 -15.86 -16.82
N ARG A 560 -0.30 -15.79 -16.54
CA ARG A 560 0.24 -15.18 -15.33
C ARG A 560 0.07 -13.66 -15.32
N GLY A 561 0.27 -13.01 -16.47
CA GLY A 561 0.00 -11.60 -16.69
C GLY A 561 -1.48 -11.30 -16.49
N LEU A 562 -2.36 -12.20 -16.93
CA LEU A 562 -3.79 -12.13 -16.69
C LEU A 562 -4.14 -12.36 -15.23
N GLU A 563 -3.60 -13.40 -14.58
CA GLU A 563 -3.81 -13.63 -13.15
C GLU A 563 -3.28 -12.47 -12.30
N GLN A 564 -2.27 -11.73 -12.78
CA GLN A 564 -1.76 -10.50 -12.15
C GLN A 564 -2.57 -9.25 -12.50
N ALA A 565 -3.00 -9.07 -13.74
CA ALA A 565 -3.76 -7.89 -14.19
C ALA A 565 -5.23 -7.97 -13.76
N ALA A 566 -5.79 -9.18 -13.79
CA ALA A 566 -7.16 -9.52 -13.43
C ALA A 566 -7.27 -10.15 -12.03
N HIS A 567 -6.24 -10.05 -11.17
CA HIS A 567 -6.26 -10.62 -9.82
C HIS A 567 -7.45 -10.15 -8.96
N PHE A 568 -8.02 -8.98 -9.29
CA PHE A 568 -9.21 -8.41 -8.66
C PHE A 568 -10.51 -9.16 -9.01
N TYR A 569 -10.50 -9.98 -10.07
CA TYR A 569 -11.65 -10.75 -10.52
C TYR A 569 -11.59 -12.21 -10.08
N GLY A 570 -10.48 -12.70 -9.52
CA GLY A 570 -10.32 -14.09 -9.09
C GLY A 570 -9.36 -14.89 -9.98
N ARG A 571 -9.29 -16.21 -9.74
CA ARG A 571 -8.43 -17.12 -10.51
C ARG A 571 -9.09 -17.47 -11.85
N PRO A 572 -8.41 -17.38 -12.99
CA PRO A 572 -9.02 -17.74 -14.27
C PRO A 572 -9.27 -19.24 -14.37
N ILE A 573 -10.46 -19.60 -14.82
CA ILE A 573 -10.94 -20.96 -15.05
C ILE A 573 -11.14 -21.11 -16.55
N PRO A 574 -10.32 -21.88 -17.27
CA PRO A 574 -10.55 -22.12 -18.68
C PRO A 574 -11.82 -22.94 -18.88
N LEU A 575 -12.69 -22.44 -19.75
CA LEU A 575 -13.97 -23.07 -20.04
C LEU A 575 -13.90 -23.85 -21.35
N LEU A 576 -13.52 -23.18 -22.43
CA LEU A 576 -13.56 -23.72 -23.79
C LEU A 576 -12.41 -23.18 -24.63
N ARG A 577 -11.99 -23.93 -25.64
CA ARG A 577 -11.10 -23.46 -26.70
C ARG A 577 -11.51 -23.99 -28.06
N THR A 578 -11.23 -23.27 -29.14
CA THR A 578 -11.38 -23.79 -30.50
C THR A 578 -10.11 -24.55 -30.90
N TRP A 579 -10.24 -25.57 -31.75
CA TRP A 579 -9.08 -26.19 -32.38
C TRP A 579 -8.74 -25.40 -33.65
N SER A 580 -7.47 -24.99 -33.79
CA SER A 580 -6.97 -24.40 -35.03
C SER A 580 -7.23 -25.37 -36.20
N THR A 581 -8.16 -25.01 -37.07
CA THR A 581 -8.12 -25.45 -38.47
C THR A 581 -7.39 -24.36 -39.25
N PRO A 582 -6.82 -24.64 -40.43
CA PRO A 582 -6.16 -23.63 -41.26
C PRO A 582 -7.03 -22.43 -41.67
N TYR A 583 -8.32 -22.40 -41.28
CA TYR A 583 -9.28 -21.34 -41.58
C TYR A 583 -9.99 -20.76 -40.33
N HIS A 584 -9.68 -21.22 -39.11
CA HIS A 584 -10.36 -20.75 -37.90
C HIS A 584 -9.40 -20.16 -36.86
N ARG A 585 -9.84 -19.04 -36.27
CA ARG A 585 -9.16 -18.33 -35.19
C ARG A 585 -9.05 -19.22 -33.96
N GLU A 586 -7.88 -19.28 -33.35
CA GLU A 586 -7.72 -19.97 -32.07
C GLU A 586 -8.19 -19.06 -30.94
N LEU A 587 -9.35 -19.41 -30.38
CA LEU A 587 -10.00 -18.69 -29.30
C LEU A 587 -9.97 -19.54 -28.04
N ALA A 588 -9.75 -18.90 -26.90
CA ALA A 588 -9.89 -19.52 -25.59
C ALA A 588 -10.80 -18.69 -24.70
N ILE A 589 -11.80 -19.33 -24.09
CA ILE A 589 -12.76 -18.71 -23.17
C ILE A 589 -12.40 -19.07 -21.74
N PHE A 590 -12.40 -18.08 -20.85
CA PHE A 590 -12.13 -18.22 -19.44
C PHE A 590 -13.26 -17.60 -18.61
N ASP A 591 -13.53 -18.15 -17.43
CA ASP A 591 -14.27 -17.49 -16.36
C ASP A 591 -13.29 -16.93 -15.32
N VAL A 592 -13.48 -15.68 -14.92
CA VAL A 592 -12.71 -15.07 -13.82
C VAL A 592 -13.70 -14.38 -12.89
N GLY A 593 -14.06 -15.05 -11.79
CA GLY A 593 -15.03 -14.54 -10.81
C GLY A 593 -16.42 -14.27 -11.38
N GLY A 594 -16.90 -15.14 -12.27
CA GLY A 594 -18.20 -15.01 -12.90
C GLY A 594 -18.23 -14.10 -14.13
N LEU A 595 -17.08 -13.59 -14.58
CA LEU A 595 -16.94 -12.83 -15.82
C LEU A 595 -16.28 -13.70 -16.90
N LEU A 596 -16.89 -13.72 -18.09
CA LEU A 596 -16.32 -14.41 -19.23
C LEU A 596 -15.28 -13.54 -19.94
N PHE A 597 -14.19 -14.18 -20.34
CA PHE A 597 -13.12 -13.57 -21.12
C PHE A 597 -12.81 -14.40 -22.34
N VAL A 598 -12.44 -13.77 -23.44
CA VAL A 598 -12.00 -14.44 -24.67
C VAL A 598 -10.59 -13.98 -25.01
N ILE A 599 -9.69 -14.92 -25.22
CA ILE A 599 -8.38 -14.68 -25.81
C ILE A 599 -8.49 -15.02 -27.28
N ASN A 600 -8.20 -14.05 -28.15
CA ASN A 600 -7.96 -14.33 -29.56
C ASN A 600 -6.46 -14.42 -29.81
N ARG A 601 -5.99 -15.64 -30.06
CA ARG A 601 -4.57 -15.92 -30.23
C ARG A 601 -3.99 -15.24 -31.47
N ASP A 602 -4.71 -15.24 -32.57
CA ASP A 602 -4.17 -14.77 -33.86
C ASP A 602 -3.94 -13.26 -33.85
N GLU A 603 -4.74 -12.54 -33.07
CA GLU A 603 -4.69 -11.08 -32.94
C GLU A 603 -3.93 -10.62 -31.68
N MET A 604 -3.50 -11.54 -30.81
CA MET A 604 -2.99 -11.23 -29.45
C MET A 604 -3.99 -10.43 -28.58
N THR A 605 -5.28 -10.43 -28.91
CA THR A 605 -6.28 -9.57 -28.26
C THR A 605 -6.99 -10.31 -27.14
N PHE A 606 -7.25 -9.58 -26.06
CA PHE A 606 -8.04 -10.06 -24.92
C PHE A 606 -9.36 -9.32 -24.87
N TYR A 607 -10.43 -10.04 -24.60
CA TYR A 607 -11.78 -9.50 -24.63
C TYR A 607 -12.46 -9.78 -23.30
N ALA A 608 -12.91 -8.73 -22.61
CA ALA A 608 -13.81 -8.85 -21.48
C ALA A 608 -15.25 -8.88 -21.99
N VAL A 609 -15.91 -10.04 -21.88
CA VAL A 609 -17.27 -10.23 -22.39
C VAL A 609 -18.23 -9.40 -21.55
N ARG A 610 -19.18 -8.74 -22.22
CA ARG A 610 -20.17 -7.92 -21.52
C ARG A 610 -20.94 -8.78 -20.52
N SER A 611 -21.17 -8.22 -19.34
CA SER A 611 -21.89 -8.90 -18.26
C SER A 611 -23.30 -9.32 -18.68
N GLY A 612 -23.75 -10.48 -18.21
CA GLY A 612 -25.07 -11.03 -18.52
C GLY A 612 -25.12 -11.90 -19.78
N ILE A 613 -24.02 -11.96 -20.54
CA ILE A 613 -23.86 -12.91 -21.64
C ILE A 613 -23.48 -14.26 -21.06
N THR A 614 -24.32 -15.26 -21.29
CA THR A 614 -24.02 -16.64 -20.91
C THR A 614 -22.95 -17.23 -21.81
N LEU A 615 -22.29 -18.30 -21.36
CA LEU A 615 -21.30 -19.01 -22.18
C LEU A 615 -21.89 -19.43 -23.54
N GLN A 616 -23.11 -19.97 -23.57
CA GLN A 616 -23.80 -20.33 -24.82
C GLN A 616 -24.04 -19.12 -25.73
N GLN A 617 -24.48 -17.98 -25.18
CA GLN A 617 -24.69 -16.77 -25.99
C GLN A 617 -23.37 -16.26 -26.57
N LEU A 618 -22.30 -16.27 -25.77
CA LEU A 618 -20.96 -15.89 -26.22
C LEU A 618 -20.49 -16.76 -27.38
N ILE A 619 -20.66 -18.09 -27.28
CA ILE A 619 -20.30 -19.02 -28.35
C ILE A 619 -21.07 -18.72 -29.62
N VAL A 620 -22.40 -18.55 -29.53
CA VAL A 620 -23.24 -18.20 -30.68
C VAL A 620 -22.78 -16.89 -31.33
N SER A 621 -22.43 -15.88 -30.53
CA SER A 621 -21.91 -14.62 -31.05
C SER A 621 -20.57 -14.81 -31.77
N ILE A 622 -19.64 -15.56 -31.16
CA ILE A 622 -18.32 -15.87 -31.74
C ILE A 622 -18.47 -16.60 -33.07
N ASP A 623 -19.36 -17.59 -33.14
CA ASP A 623 -19.63 -18.36 -34.35
C ASP A 623 -20.26 -17.49 -35.46
N GLN A 624 -20.95 -16.41 -35.08
CA GLN A 624 -21.47 -15.37 -35.98
C GLN A 624 -20.42 -14.31 -36.35
N GLY A 625 -19.16 -14.45 -35.91
CA GLY A 625 -18.07 -13.52 -36.19
C GLY A 625 -18.11 -12.26 -35.33
N SER A 626 -18.81 -12.28 -34.20
CA SER A 626 -18.91 -11.13 -33.29
C SER A 626 -18.49 -11.51 -31.87
N ILE A 627 -17.60 -10.75 -31.25
CA ILE A 627 -17.28 -10.92 -29.83
C ILE A 627 -17.96 -9.77 -29.09
N PRO A 628 -19.06 -10.02 -28.33
CA PRO A 628 -19.81 -8.98 -27.63
C PRO A 628 -19.07 -8.56 -26.36
N ALA A 629 -17.88 -8.01 -26.54
CA ALA A 629 -16.91 -7.75 -25.51
C ALA A 629 -16.31 -6.35 -25.66
N THR A 630 -15.62 -5.92 -24.61
CA THR A 630 -14.71 -4.78 -24.67
C THR A 630 -13.31 -5.34 -24.85
N GLU A 631 -12.59 -4.86 -25.86
CA GLU A 631 -11.17 -5.18 -26.01
C GLU A 631 -10.41 -4.65 -24.79
N VAL A 632 -9.56 -5.52 -24.24
CA VAL A 632 -8.66 -5.24 -23.14
C VAL A 632 -7.26 -5.40 -23.73
N SER A 633 -6.53 -4.29 -23.87
CA SER A 633 -5.15 -4.34 -24.35
C SER A 633 -4.29 -5.14 -23.37
N LEU A 634 -3.75 -6.27 -23.83
CA LEU A 634 -2.73 -7.06 -23.10
C LEU A 634 -1.33 -6.46 -23.25
N ASP A 635 -1.08 -5.73 -24.34
CA ASP A 635 0.20 -5.05 -24.60
C ASP A 635 0.61 -4.19 -23.39
N ALA A 636 -0.34 -3.46 -22.80
CA ALA A 636 -0.08 -2.68 -21.59
C ALA A 636 0.38 -3.54 -20.39
N SER A 637 -0.09 -4.78 -20.24
CA SER A 637 0.26 -5.64 -19.09
C SER A 637 1.55 -6.44 -19.29
N GLU A 638 1.80 -6.90 -20.53
CA GLU A 638 3.00 -7.63 -20.91
C GLU A 638 4.22 -6.71 -20.99
N ASP A 639 4.06 -5.56 -21.64
CA ASP A 639 5.10 -4.54 -21.68
C ASP A 639 5.41 -4.16 -20.24
N MET A 640 4.43 -3.70 -19.45
CA MET A 640 4.65 -3.10 -18.12
C MET A 640 5.37 -4.00 -17.09
N TRP A 641 5.15 -5.32 -17.06
CA TRP A 641 5.59 -6.13 -15.92
C TRP A 641 6.60 -7.24 -16.24
N GLY A 642 6.50 -7.91 -17.38
CA GLY A 642 7.42 -9.00 -17.72
C GLY A 642 8.71 -8.47 -18.35
N PHE A 643 8.53 -7.67 -19.40
CA PHE A 643 9.62 -7.11 -20.20
C PHE A 643 10.45 -6.10 -19.39
N TRP A 644 9.82 -5.09 -18.78
CA TRP A 644 10.56 -4.09 -17.97
C TRP A 644 11.25 -4.70 -16.75
N PHE A 645 10.63 -5.69 -16.08
CA PHE A 645 11.26 -6.36 -14.95
C PHE A 645 12.55 -7.08 -15.39
N TYR A 646 12.50 -7.79 -16.52
CA TYR A 646 13.67 -8.46 -17.07
C TYR A 646 14.75 -7.48 -17.53
N GLU A 647 14.39 -6.47 -18.34
CA GLU A 647 15.34 -5.44 -18.79
C GLU A 647 15.99 -4.70 -17.61
N THR A 648 15.19 -4.34 -16.60
CA THR A 648 15.70 -3.66 -15.40
C THR A 648 16.63 -4.56 -14.60
N MET A 649 16.32 -5.85 -14.43
CA MET A 649 17.24 -6.81 -13.80
C MET A 649 18.55 -6.97 -14.59
N VAL A 650 18.48 -7.04 -15.92
CA VAL A 650 19.68 -7.13 -16.78
C VAL A 650 20.52 -5.86 -16.64
N ARG A 651 19.89 -4.68 -16.57
CA ARG A 651 20.58 -3.40 -16.35
C ARG A 651 21.24 -3.35 -14.98
N GLU A 652 20.51 -3.62 -13.90
CA GLU A 652 21.09 -3.62 -12.55
C GLU A 652 22.32 -4.54 -12.49
N ARG A 653 22.28 -5.68 -13.18
CA ARG A 653 23.45 -6.58 -13.28
C ARG A 653 24.62 -5.95 -14.03
N LYS A 654 24.38 -5.23 -15.13
CA LYS A 654 25.42 -4.43 -15.82
C LYS A 654 26.00 -3.35 -14.91
N GLU A 655 25.20 -2.82 -14.00
CA GLU A 655 25.60 -1.88 -12.94
C GLU A 655 26.21 -2.57 -11.70
N GLY A 656 26.47 -3.89 -11.77
CA GLY A 656 27.10 -4.67 -10.71
C GLY A 656 26.15 -5.13 -9.59
N ARG A 657 24.84 -4.93 -9.74
CA ARG A 657 23.81 -5.31 -8.78
C ARG A 657 23.02 -6.52 -9.25
N ASN A 658 23.05 -7.59 -8.47
CA ASN A 658 22.18 -8.75 -8.72
C ASN A 658 21.33 -8.95 -7.47
N ARG A 659 20.16 -8.33 -7.41
CA ARG A 659 19.26 -8.36 -6.23
C ARG A 659 18.86 -9.77 -5.84
N CYS A 660 18.69 -10.65 -6.82
CA CYS A 660 18.49 -12.09 -6.62
C CYS A 660 19.68 -12.73 -5.88
N LEU A 661 20.91 -12.46 -6.33
CA LEU A 661 22.11 -12.93 -5.63
C LEU A 661 22.29 -12.28 -4.25
N GLU A 662 21.98 -11.00 -4.11
CA GLU A 662 22.00 -10.27 -2.84
C GLU A 662 20.99 -10.86 -1.84
N LEU A 663 19.77 -11.18 -2.29
CA LEU A 663 18.75 -11.85 -1.47
C LEU A 663 19.22 -13.26 -1.07
N TYR A 664 19.76 -14.03 -2.00
CA TYR A 664 20.31 -15.35 -1.71
C TYR A 664 21.45 -15.31 -0.68
N ARG A 665 22.39 -14.37 -0.82
CA ARG A 665 23.50 -14.17 0.14
C ARG A 665 23.02 -13.81 1.54
N ARG A 666 21.85 -13.17 1.67
CA ARG A 666 21.20 -12.89 2.96
C ARG A 666 20.51 -14.11 3.58
N GLY A 667 20.47 -15.23 2.86
CA GLY A 667 19.74 -16.45 3.24
C GLY A 667 18.29 -16.45 2.75
N GLY A 668 17.93 -15.54 1.84
CA GLY A 668 16.64 -15.56 1.16
C GLY A 668 16.59 -16.65 0.10
N ARG A 669 15.37 -17.07 -0.24
CA ARG A 669 15.15 -18.10 -1.26
C ARG A 669 15.01 -17.46 -2.61
N VAL A 670 15.86 -17.89 -3.54
CA VAL A 670 15.90 -17.36 -4.89
C VAL A 670 16.08 -18.51 -5.85
N ASN A 671 15.37 -18.44 -6.96
CA ASN A 671 15.52 -19.43 -8.02
C ASN A 671 16.96 -19.40 -8.57
N LYS A 672 17.62 -20.56 -8.56
CA LYS A 672 19.05 -20.71 -8.90
C LYS A 672 19.42 -20.16 -10.29
N ARG A 673 18.47 -20.13 -11.24
CA ARG A 673 18.70 -19.54 -12.57
C ARG A 673 19.02 -18.05 -12.52
N PHE A 674 18.51 -17.33 -11.52
CA PHE A 674 18.81 -15.90 -11.33
C PHE A 674 20.16 -15.67 -10.62
N LEU A 675 20.79 -16.73 -10.10
CA LEU A 675 22.10 -16.68 -9.45
C LEU A 675 23.26 -16.89 -10.42
N LYS A 676 23.01 -17.50 -11.60
CA LYS A 676 24.05 -17.70 -12.61
C LYS A 676 24.55 -16.33 -13.08
N SER A 677 25.86 -16.11 -13.01
CA SER A 677 26.54 -14.88 -13.40
C SER A 677 26.49 -14.62 -14.90
N GLU A 678 26.31 -15.67 -15.69
CA GLU A 678 26.31 -15.66 -17.14
C GLU A 678 24.90 -15.98 -17.63
N PHE A 679 24.20 -14.97 -18.13
CA PHE A 679 23.18 -15.19 -19.14
C PHE A 679 23.91 -15.12 -20.49
N PRO A 680 23.74 -16.10 -21.38
CA PRO A 680 24.24 -15.96 -22.74
C PRO A 680 23.62 -14.69 -23.32
N GLY A 681 24.48 -13.79 -23.78
CA GLY A 681 24.11 -12.47 -24.27
C GLY A 681 23.31 -12.50 -25.56
#